data_AF-A0A957I4W5-F1
#
_entry.id   AF-A0A957I4W5-F1
#
_cell.length_a   1.000
_cell.length_b   1.000
_cell.length_c   1.000
_cell.angle_alpha   90.00
_cell.angle_beta   90.00
_cell.angle_gamma   90.00
#
_symmetry.space_group_name_H-M   'P 1'
#
loop_
_entity.id
_entity.type
_entity.pdbx_description
1 polymer ?
#
loop_
_entity_poly.entity_id
_entity_poly.type
_entity_poly.pdbx_seq_one_letter_code
_entity_poly.pdbx_strand_id
1 'polypeptide(L)'
;MKESITNVRSRWLRILLMVGVIVVLAGIFSPRDHGRVGIAAAKAQFLDVKSLNGLALNQSFVYQLALADTGLASLLAGKQVDFVSAVRLSYGESGDWRGDGCRHYNCALLTLYNYTDGGTIEALLNLDTRKLLDQWLNPTARPGAGEYTFQRALQIANSDARVRAILGDLSQLDIAMVPMSAWLQDDACATDWCLDLTFHAPDKSGRIFHVFVNMQRGQVARTFYSRARADRPYQPPLNDILAAQGNLFDNGCHEQYGWDVCWDMTAHDGVNFRDATYNGAPIFSSIKIGQVEVWYPSWPGGYRDEIGFQASVPPKFGTQVTDLGDGFEVRQLFTEPFDWPNCICCYRYEEIITFYADGGFEPRFISHGPGCDDPSTYRPTWRLDLNLDGQADEQAWLWQDGDWSQLQTETEFDLYQNTSPLDEKLAILADDLAYRWHPTRNDPFGVDEARIFVLKANAGEGEGSILTGAANTFQPPSQWLNDESLVNTHPIFWYVPILKTKKGGPWWCMPDPAPETSPCEAVVRLQPGGALTEPTMEELAQMPPTPTRVVPPTPAATATPTKIEGSDALTIINNAGCTSCHQIGDIGEAHKVGPDLSNIGVDAAARIPGLPAADYIRQSILEPNAFVAPVCPNSDCLPNVMPQDYGQRLTEDQLRTVVAFLLTQRAAADAVPTSLSPTLPPAVGQATPTPMPASSAPPSSSGSGLLLPVALTLGLILAL
;
A
#
# COMPACT_ATOMS: atom_id res chain seq x y z
N MET A 1 -28.25 27.54 -72.44
CA MET A 1 -27.24 27.04 -71.47
C MET A 1 -26.84 28.09 -70.40
N LYS A 2 -27.75 29.00 -70.01
CA LYS A 2 -27.50 30.01 -68.96
C LYS A 2 -28.06 29.61 -67.58
N GLU A 3 -28.79 28.49 -67.48
CA GLU A 3 -29.33 27.95 -66.22
C GLU A 3 -28.43 26.90 -65.54
N SER A 4 -27.32 26.50 -66.17
CA SER A 4 -26.40 25.50 -65.61
C SER A 4 -25.28 26.12 -64.75
N ILE A 5 -24.97 27.41 -64.91
CA ILE A 5 -23.84 28.07 -64.23
C ILE A 5 -24.23 28.66 -62.86
N THR A 6 -25.50 29.04 -62.67
CA THR A 6 -26.02 29.56 -61.40
C THR A 6 -26.15 28.48 -60.33
N ASN A 7 -26.47 27.24 -60.71
CA ASN A 7 -26.59 26.12 -59.78
C ASN A 7 -25.22 25.61 -59.28
N VAL A 8 -24.18 25.69 -60.11
CA VAL A 8 -22.81 25.32 -59.71
C VAL A 8 -22.22 26.38 -58.77
N ARG A 9 -22.41 27.68 -59.05
CA ARG A 9 -21.95 28.76 -58.17
C ARG A 9 -22.64 28.76 -56.80
N SER A 10 -23.94 28.44 -56.72
CA SER A 10 -24.64 28.37 -55.42
C SER A 10 -24.18 27.16 -54.59
N ARG A 11 -23.84 26.04 -55.24
CA ARG A 11 -23.27 24.85 -54.58
C ARG A 11 -21.87 25.11 -54.03
N TRP A 12 -21.00 25.76 -54.80
CA TRP A 12 -19.66 26.13 -54.33
C TRP A 12 -19.67 27.19 -53.22
N LEU A 13 -20.60 28.14 -53.26
CA LEU A 13 -20.76 29.12 -52.18
C LEU A 13 -21.23 28.46 -50.88
N ARG A 14 -22.13 27.46 -50.97
CA ARG A 14 -22.59 26.68 -49.80
C ARG A 14 -21.50 25.77 -49.24
N ILE A 15 -20.67 25.17 -50.10
CA ILE A 15 -19.51 24.36 -49.68
C ILE A 15 -18.45 25.25 -49.02
N LEU A 16 -18.15 26.44 -49.57
CA LEU A 16 -17.21 27.38 -48.96
C LEU A 16 -17.74 27.95 -47.63
N LEU A 17 -19.06 28.18 -47.50
CA LEU A 17 -19.66 28.55 -46.22
C LEU A 17 -19.64 27.40 -45.20
N MET A 18 -19.90 26.15 -45.63
CA MET A 18 -19.78 24.99 -44.73
C MET A 18 -18.32 24.74 -44.31
N VAL A 19 -17.35 24.84 -45.22
CA VAL A 19 -15.93 24.69 -44.91
C VAL A 19 -15.45 25.85 -44.03
N GLY A 20 -15.91 27.07 -44.27
CA GLY A 20 -15.65 28.22 -43.40
C GLY A 20 -16.22 28.06 -41.99
N VAL A 21 -17.45 27.54 -41.86
CA VAL A 21 -18.07 27.23 -40.56
C VAL A 21 -17.38 26.06 -39.87
N ILE A 22 -16.94 25.03 -40.60
CA ILE A 22 -16.16 23.90 -40.05
C ILE A 22 -14.76 24.34 -39.61
N VAL A 23 -14.11 25.27 -40.31
CA VAL A 23 -12.80 25.82 -39.91
C VAL A 23 -12.92 26.81 -38.75
N VAL A 24 -14.02 27.56 -38.65
CA VAL A 24 -14.31 28.41 -37.48
C VAL A 24 -14.72 27.56 -36.28
N LEU A 25 -15.50 26.49 -36.45
CA LEU A 25 -15.78 25.54 -35.37
C LEU A 25 -14.52 24.75 -34.98
N ALA A 26 -13.68 24.32 -35.92
CA ALA A 26 -12.40 23.67 -35.61
C ALA A 26 -11.36 24.63 -35.02
N GLY A 27 -11.48 25.94 -35.26
CA GLY A 27 -10.69 26.99 -34.62
C GLY A 27 -11.17 27.35 -33.21
N ILE A 28 -12.49 27.25 -32.96
CA ILE A 28 -13.10 27.37 -31.62
C ILE A 28 -12.90 26.08 -30.79
N PHE A 29 -12.75 24.93 -31.45
CA PHE A 29 -12.36 23.63 -30.89
C PHE A 29 -10.89 23.28 -31.16
N SER A 30 -10.02 24.28 -31.32
CA SER A 30 -8.58 24.04 -31.31
C SER A 30 -8.15 23.81 -29.85
N PRO A 31 -7.43 22.72 -29.52
CA PRO A 31 -7.07 22.38 -28.14
C PRO A 31 -5.95 23.30 -27.65
N ARG A 32 -6.33 24.51 -27.24
CA ARG A 32 -5.47 25.47 -26.54
C ARG A 32 -6.30 26.21 -25.49
N ASP A 33 -6.80 25.46 -24.51
CA ASP A 33 -7.09 25.94 -23.14
C ASP A 33 -7.58 24.79 -22.24
N HIS A 34 -6.85 23.67 -22.21
CA HIS A 34 -7.14 22.54 -21.31
C HIS A 34 -6.71 22.79 -19.85
N GLY A 35 -6.17 23.96 -19.50
CA GLY A 35 -5.52 24.18 -18.22
C GLY A 35 -6.42 24.46 -17.01
N ARG A 36 -7.76 24.61 -17.16
CA ARG A 36 -8.62 24.95 -16.00
C ARG A 36 -9.86 24.09 -15.83
N VAL A 37 -10.39 23.51 -16.91
CA VAL A 37 -11.55 22.60 -16.85
C VAL A 37 -11.11 21.13 -16.71
N GLY A 38 -9.92 20.77 -17.20
CA GLY A 38 -9.33 19.43 -17.01
C GLY A 38 -8.82 19.18 -15.59
N ILE A 39 -8.30 20.20 -14.91
CA ILE A 39 -7.67 20.09 -13.59
C ILE A 39 -8.70 19.84 -12.47
N ALA A 40 -9.89 20.45 -12.57
CA ALA A 40 -10.97 20.21 -11.61
C ALA A 40 -11.71 18.88 -11.87
N ALA A 41 -11.84 18.48 -13.14
CA ALA A 41 -12.44 17.21 -13.52
C ALA A 41 -11.56 16.02 -13.11
N ALA A 42 -10.23 16.11 -13.28
CA ALA A 42 -9.30 15.08 -12.83
C ALA A 42 -9.35 14.94 -11.29
N LYS A 43 -9.17 16.04 -10.53
CA LYS A 43 -9.24 16.04 -9.06
C LYS A 43 -10.56 15.53 -8.48
N ALA A 44 -11.69 15.77 -9.17
CA ALA A 44 -12.98 15.24 -8.78
C ALA A 44 -13.15 13.77 -9.19
N GLN A 45 -12.82 13.38 -10.44
CA GLN A 45 -12.93 12.02 -10.97
C GLN A 45 -12.05 10.98 -10.24
N PHE A 46 -10.96 11.38 -9.59
CA PHE A 46 -10.08 10.45 -8.86
C PHE A 46 -10.65 9.95 -7.52
N LEU A 47 -11.45 10.77 -6.82
CA LEU A 47 -12.13 10.40 -5.56
C LEU A 47 -13.59 9.97 -5.80
N ASP A 48 -13.99 10.02 -7.06
CA ASP A 48 -15.33 9.83 -7.59
C ASP A 48 -15.13 8.86 -8.78
N VAL A 49 -14.86 7.58 -8.49
CA VAL A 49 -14.98 6.44 -9.45
C VAL A 49 -16.43 6.29 -9.99
N LYS A 50 -17.23 7.33 -9.80
CA LYS A 50 -18.69 7.44 -9.71
C LYS A 50 -19.31 7.56 -11.10
N SER A 51 -18.58 7.43 -12.22
CA SER A 51 -19.19 7.52 -13.57
C SER A 51 -19.07 6.27 -14.43
N LEU A 52 -18.33 5.23 -14.02
CA LEU A 52 -17.98 4.16 -14.97
C LEU A 52 -18.92 2.94 -14.91
N ASN A 53 -19.54 2.65 -13.75
CA ASN A 53 -20.40 1.46 -13.60
C ASN A 53 -21.81 1.71 -13.02
N GLY A 54 -22.28 2.96 -12.94
CA GLY A 54 -23.65 3.27 -12.47
C GLY A 54 -23.91 3.09 -10.96
N LEU A 55 -22.90 2.71 -10.18
CA LEU A 55 -22.96 2.59 -8.71
C LEU A 55 -22.83 3.92 -7.96
N ALA A 56 -22.81 5.04 -8.70
CA ALA A 56 -22.70 6.37 -8.14
C ALA A 56 -23.72 6.64 -7.03
N LEU A 57 -23.26 7.27 -5.96
CA LEU A 57 -24.12 7.81 -4.92
C LEU A 57 -24.03 9.33 -4.90
N ASN A 58 -25.18 9.99 -4.77
CA ASN A 58 -25.22 11.37 -4.34
C ASN A 58 -24.91 11.40 -2.84
N GLN A 59 -23.62 11.47 -2.49
CA GLN A 59 -23.17 11.40 -1.11
C GLN A 59 -23.76 12.52 -0.24
N SER A 60 -23.91 13.75 -0.79
CA SER A 60 -24.58 14.85 -0.09
C SER A 60 -26.01 14.49 0.28
N PHE A 61 -26.78 13.92 -0.65
CA PHE A 61 -28.16 13.50 -0.39
C PHE A 61 -28.23 12.38 0.66
N VAL A 62 -27.36 11.37 0.55
CA VAL A 62 -27.27 10.25 1.51
C VAL A 62 -26.93 10.77 2.91
N TYR A 63 -25.96 11.69 3.01
CA TYR A 63 -25.58 12.31 4.27
C TYR A 63 -26.74 13.10 4.89
N GLN A 64 -27.44 13.94 4.11
CA GLN A 64 -28.60 14.69 4.61
C GLN A 64 -29.73 13.78 5.09
N LEU A 65 -29.95 12.66 4.41
CA LEU A 65 -30.94 11.68 4.81
C LEU A 65 -30.56 10.98 6.13
N ALA A 66 -29.29 10.61 6.30
CA ALA A 66 -28.82 10.04 7.56
C ALA A 66 -28.93 11.03 8.73
N LEU A 67 -28.62 12.32 8.50
CA LEU A 67 -28.76 13.37 9.52
C LEU A 67 -30.21 13.62 9.98
N ALA A 68 -31.20 13.20 9.19
CA ALA A 68 -32.60 13.30 9.58
C ALA A 68 -33.00 12.24 10.63
N ASP A 69 -32.18 11.21 10.83
CA ASP A 69 -32.41 10.21 11.87
C ASP A 69 -32.08 10.77 13.26
N THR A 70 -33.00 10.59 14.21
CA THR A 70 -32.85 11.15 15.57
C THR A 70 -31.80 10.40 16.40
N GLY A 71 -31.59 9.11 16.13
CA GLY A 71 -30.57 8.30 16.79
C GLY A 71 -29.18 8.75 16.36
N LEU A 72 -28.97 8.97 15.07
CA LEU A 72 -27.69 9.46 14.56
C LEU A 72 -27.45 10.89 15.02
N ALA A 73 -28.45 11.76 14.90
CA ALA A 73 -28.34 13.15 15.38
C ALA A 73 -27.96 13.22 16.88
N SER A 74 -28.49 12.30 17.70
CA SER A 74 -28.12 12.21 19.12
C SER A 74 -26.67 11.73 19.30
N LEU A 75 -26.21 10.78 18.50
CA LEU A 75 -24.83 10.27 18.56
C LEU A 75 -23.79 11.31 18.12
N LEU A 76 -24.17 12.21 17.21
CA LEU A 76 -23.36 13.32 16.70
C LEU A 76 -23.38 14.56 17.60
N ALA A 77 -24.35 14.67 18.51
CA ALA A 77 -24.56 15.88 19.31
C ALA A 77 -23.32 16.25 20.14
N GLY A 78 -22.84 17.49 20.00
CA GLY A 78 -21.68 18.00 20.73
C GLY A 78 -20.32 17.54 20.20
N LYS A 79 -20.29 16.76 19.10
CA LYS A 79 -19.05 16.28 18.49
C LYS A 79 -18.66 17.10 17.26
N GLN A 80 -17.37 17.28 17.06
CA GLN A 80 -16.83 17.79 15.80
C GLN A 80 -16.65 16.61 14.86
N VAL A 81 -17.43 16.58 13.77
CA VAL A 81 -17.42 15.49 12.80
C VAL A 81 -17.22 16.01 11.39
N ASP A 82 -16.49 15.26 10.56
CA ASP A 82 -16.52 15.41 9.11
C ASP A 82 -17.13 14.17 8.48
N PHE A 83 -17.93 14.38 7.44
CA PHE A 83 -18.36 13.30 6.57
C PHE A 83 -17.18 12.84 5.70
N VAL A 84 -16.84 11.56 5.78
CA VAL A 84 -15.74 10.95 5.01
C VAL A 84 -16.28 10.47 3.67
N SER A 85 -17.20 9.51 3.70
CA SER A 85 -17.74 8.87 2.52
C SER A 85 -19.11 8.25 2.77
N ALA A 86 -19.81 7.95 1.67
CA ALA A 86 -20.88 6.98 1.64
C ALA A 86 -20.61 6.00 0.50
N VAL A 87 -20.63 4.71 0.80
CA VAL A 87 -20.32 3.63 -0.13
C VAL A 87 -21.50 2.68 -0.24
N ARG A 88 -21.82 2.19 -1.43
CA ARG A 88 -22.83 1.13 -1.57
C ARG A 88 -22.25 -0.18 -1.06
N LEU A 89 -23.08 -1.06 -0.52
CA LEU A 89 -22.66 -2.40 -0.14
C LEU A 89 -22.99 -3.41 -1.24
N SER A 90 -22.00 -4.21 -1.62
CA SER A 90 -22.14 -5.34 -2.51
C SER A 90 -23.06 -6.42 -1.90
N TYR A 91 -23.30 -7.50 -2.64
CA TYR A 91 -24.11 -8.59 -2.09
C TYR A 91 -23.42 -9.22 -0.87
N GLY A 92 -22.12 -9.51 -0.99
CA GLY A 92 -21.29 -10.01 0.11
C GLY A 92 -21.27 -9.06 1.32
N GLU A 93 -20.95 -7.79 1.09
CA GLU A 93 -20.84 -6.79 2.17
C GLU A 93 -22.16 -6.53 2.91
N SER A 94 -23.30 -6.79 2.26
CA SER A 94 -24.63 -6.60 2.85
C SER A 94 -25.11 -7.78 3.71
N GLY A 95 -24.27 -8.80 3.92
CA GLY A 95 -24.63 -10.11 4.47
C GLY A 95 -25.49 -10.06 5.74
N ASP A 96 -25.04 -9.29 6.73
CA ASP A 96 -25.68 -9.16 8.05
C ASP A 96 -27.05 -8.49 7.99
N TRP A 97 -27.27 -7.63 7.00
CA TRP A 97 -28.49 -6.82 6.87
C TRP A 97 -29.44 -7.33 5.78
N ARG A 98 -29.21 -8.55 5.28
CA ARG A 98 -30.10 -9.16 4.26
C ARG A 98 -31.53 -9.36 4.76
N GLY A 99 -31.70 -9.60 6.06
CA GLY A 99 -33.01 -9.69 6.73
C GLY A 99 -33.77 -8.36 6.71
N ASP A 100 -33.05 -7.25 6.73
CA ASP A 100 -33.58 -5.87 6.74
C ASP A 100 -33.73 -5.27 5.33
N GLY A 101 -33.58 -6.10 4.31
CA GLY A 101 -33.79 -5.73 2.91
C GLY A 101 -32.55 -5.15 2.22
N CYS A 102 -31.35 -5.24 2.81
CA CYS A 102 -30.11 -4.93 2.10
C CYS A 102 -29.75 -6.07 1.14
N ARG A 103 -29.72 -5.75 -0.16
CA ARG A 103 -29.32 -6.65 -1.25
C ARG A 103 -28.79 -5.82 -2.42
N HIS A 104 -27.75 -6.29 -3.09
CA HIS A 104 -27.31 -5.79 -4.40
C HIS A 104 -27.24 -4.25 -4.49
N TYR A 105 -26.39 -3.60 -3.69
CA TYR A 105 -26.12 -2.16 -3.77
C TYR A 105 -27.30 -1.22 -3.43
N ASN A 106 -28.37 -1.73 -2.80
CA ASN A 106 -29.49 -0.90 -2.33
C ASN A 106 -29.31 -0.39 -0.88
N CYS A 107 -28.21 -0.75 -0.21
CA CYS A 107 -27.79 -0.18 1.06
C CYS A 107 -26.46 0.55 0.90
N ALA A 108 -26.25 1.57 1.73
CA ALA A 108 -25.02 2.33 1.76
C ALA A 108 -24.50 2.47 3.20
N LEU A 109 -23.20 2.22 3.38
CA LEU A 109 -22.47 2.51 4.61
C LEU A 109 -21.93 3.93 4.53
N LEU A 110 -22.29 4.74 5.52
CA LEU A 110 -21.79 6.10 5.72
C LEU A 110 -20.69 6.07 6.78
N THR A 111 -19.61 6.78 6.52
CA THR A 111 -18.50 6.94 7.47
C THR A 111 -18.31 8.42 7.78
N LEU A 112 -18.35 8.77 9.07
CA LEU A 112 -18.00 10.09 9.57
C LEU A 112 -16.77 9.96 10.48
N TYR A 113 -15.84 10.90 10.41
CA TYR A 113 -14.72 10.96 11.35
C TYR A 113 -15.08 11.83 12.54
N ASN A 114 -14.84 11.35 13.76
CA ASN A 114 -15.08 12.07 15.01
C ASN A 114 -13.79 12.68 15.55
N TYR A 115 -13.60 13.98 15.37
CA TYR A 115 -12.43 14.70 15.87
C TYR A 115 -12.44 14.90 17.39
N THR A 116 -13.61 14.81 18.03
CA THR A 116 -13.73 15.00 19.48
C THR A 116 -13.13 13.82 20.24
N ASP A 117 -13.50 12.60 19.86
CA ASP A 117 -13.09 11.38 20.57
C ASP A 117 -12.04 10.55 19.81
N GLY A 118 -11.79 10.88 18.53
CA GLY A 118 -11.08 10.00 17.60
C GLY A 118 -11.97 8.88 17.07
N GLY A 119 -11.55 8.24 15.98
CA GLY A 119 -12.29 7.14 15.36
C GLY A 119 -13.41 7.60 14.43
N THR A 120 -14.20 6.64 13.95
CA THR A 120 -15.33 6.88 13.07
C THR A 120 -16.67 6.65 13.76
N ILE A 121 -17.69 7.26 13.19
CA ILE A 121 -19.09 7.01 13.44
C ILE A 121 -19.65 6.48 12.12
N GLU A 122 -20.26 5.31 12.17
CA GLU A 122 -20.73 4.62 10.99
C GLU A 122 -22.24 4.47 11.05
N ALA A 123 -22.87 4.52 9.88
CA ALA A 123 -24.33 4.46 9.78
C ALA A 123 -24.72 3.72 8.50
N LEU A 124 -25.63 2.76 8.61
CA LEU A 124 -26.13 1.98 7.48
C LEU A 124 -27.50 2.50 7.03
N LEU A 125 -27.59 2.91 5.77
CA LEU A 125 -28.81 3.43 5.17
C LEU A 125 -29.34 2.49 4.09
N ASN A 126 -30.61 2.13 4.18
CA ASN A 126 -31.32 1.49 3.07
C ASN A 126 -31.83 2.58 2.09
N LEU A 127 -31.33 2.57 0.87
CA LEU A 127 -31.56 3.61 -0.14
C LEU A 127 -32.98 3.58 -0.72
N ASP A 128 -33.61 2.40 -0.76
CA ASP A 128 -34.97 2.22 -1.28
C ASP A 128 -36.01 2.76 -0.30
N THR A 129 -35.88 2.36 0.97
CA THR A 129 -36.81 2.76 2.03
C THR A 129 -36.47 4.12 2.64
N ARG A 130 -35.24 4.61 2.41
CA ARG A 130 -34.69 5.84 2.96
C ARG A 130 -34.68 5.85 4.49
N LYS A 131 -34.36 4.70 5.09
CA LYS A 131 -34.29 4.51 6.54
C LYS A 131 -32.90 4.08 6.95
N LEU A 132 -32.47 4.61 8.09
CA LEU A 132 -31.31 4.10 8.78
C LEU A 132 -31.66 2.74 9.38
N LEU A 133 -30.83 1.75 9.13
CA LEU A 133 -30.98 0.39 9.64
C LEU A 133 -30.12 0.18 10.88
N ASP A 134 -28.92 0.77 10.89
CA ASP A 134 -27.96 0.59 11.98
C ASP A 134 -27.00 1.80 12.09
N GLN A 135 -26.36 1.93 13.25
CA GLN A 135 -25.31 2.90 13.53
C GLN A 135 -24.41 2.46 14.68
N TRP A 136 -23.11 2.73 14.58
CA TRP A 136 -22.15 2.38 15.63
C TRP A 136 -20.95 3.32 15.67
N LEU A 137 -20.16 3.20 16.74
CA LEU A 137 -18.89 3.90 16.93
C LEU A 137 -17.75 2.91 16.67
N ASN A 138 -16.74 3.35 15.93
CA ASN A 138 -15.50 2.61 15.76
C ASN A 138 -14.31 3.48 16.19
N PRO A 139 -13.90 3.43 17.47
CA PRO A 139 -12.86 4.31 18.01
C PRO A 139 -11.47 4.05 17.40
N THR A 140 -11.28 2.86 16.82
CA THR A 140 -9.99 2.41 16.29
C THR A 140 -9.73 2.85 14.84
N ALA A 141 -10.79 3.20 14.11
CA ALA A 141 -10.71 3.52 12.68
C ALA A 141 -10.02 4.86 12.36
N ARG A 142 -9.29 4.87 11.25
CA ARG A 142 -8.51 5.95 10.63
C ARG A 142 -8.69 5.81 9.12
N PRO A 143 -9.86 6.18 8.57
CA PRO A 143 -10.31 5.76 7.24
C PRO A 143 -9.43 6.31 6.11
N GLY A 144 -9.60 5.81 4.90
CA GLY A 144 -9.06 6.44 3.69
C GLY A 144 -9.58 7.86 3.45
N ALA A 145 -9.06 8.52 2.42
CA ALA A 145 -9.57 9.83 2.02
C ALA A 145 -10.89 9.70 1.25
N GLY A 146 -11.90 10.44 1.67
CA GLY A 146 -13.07 10.74 0.83
C GLY A 146 -13.01 12.16 0.24
N GLU A 147 -13.91 12.44 -0.71
CA GLU A 147 -14.01 13.70 -1.46
C GLU A 147 -13.88 14.96 -0.56
N TYR A 148 -14.59 14.98 0.56
CA TYR A 148 -14.61 16.10 1.50
C TYR A 148 -13.33 16.23 2.32
N THR A 149 -12.80 15.08 2.76
CA THR A 149 -11.61 15.02 3.60
C THR A 149 -10.34 15.34 2.81
N PHE A 150 -10.30 15.01 1.51
CA PHE A 150 -9.25 15.43 0.61
C PHE A 150 -9.17 16.96 0.48
N GLN A 151 -10.30 17.64 0.29
CA GLN A 151 -10.30 19.10 0.19
C GLN A 151 -9.77 19.76 1.48
N ARG A 152 -10.11 19.20 2.64
CA ARG A 152 -9.57 19.64 3.93
C ARG A 152 -8.05 19.37 4.02
N ALA A 153 -7.58 18.19 3.63
CA ALA A 153 -6.15 17.86 3.62
C ALA A 153 -5.38 18.84 2.73
N LEU A 154 -5.89 19.13 1.54
CA LEU A 154 -5.31 20.08 0.60
C LEU A 154 -5.23 21.50 1.19
N GLN A 155 -6.27 21.94 1.91
CA GLN A 155 -6.27 23.24 2.58
C GLN A 155 -5.23 23.33 3.69
N ILE A 156 -5.07 22.27 4.50
CA ILE A 156 -4.04 22.19 5.53
C ILE A 156 -2.65 22.27 4.89
N ALA A 157 -2.38 21.45 3.88
CA ALA A 157 -1.11 21.44 3.17
C ALA A 157 -0.80 22.79 2.49
N ASN A 158 -1.79 23.39 1.82
CA ASN A 158 -1.64 24.69 1.15
C ASN A 158 -1.50 25.86 2.15
N SER A 159 -1.75 25.64 3.44
CA SER A 159 -1.53 26.65 4.49
C SER A 159 -0.14 26.55 5.13
N ASP A 160 0.59 25.44 4.92
CA ASP A 160 1.93 25.26 5.46
C ASP A 160 2.98 25.98 4.59
N ALA A 161 3.74 26.89 5.21
CA ALA A 161 4.73 27.70 4.52
C ALA A 161 5.89 26.88 3.92
N ARG A 162 6.25 25.75 4.54
CA ARG A 162 7.33 24.85 4.06
C ARG A 162 6.89 24.14 2.80
N VAL A 163 5.63 23.68 2.76
CA VAL A 163 5.03 23.04 1.59
C VAL A 163 4.91 24.05 0.44
N ARG A 164 4.37 25.25 0.71
CA ARG A 164 4.26 26.31 -0.30
C ARG A 164 5.60 26.79 -0.85
N ALA A 165 6.67 26.76 -0.04
CA ALA A 165 7.99 27.13 -0.50
C ALA A 165 8.52 26.19 -1.60
N ILE A 166 8.08 24.92 -1.60
CA ILE A 166 8.48 23.91 -2.58
C ILE A 166 7.50 23.86 -3.74
N LEU A 167 6.20 23.72 -3.45
CA LEU A 167 5.16 23.43 -4.45
C LEU A 167 4.42 24.66 -4.97
N GLY A 168 4.50 25.80 -4.29
CA GLY A 168 3.69 26.97 -4.62
C GLY A 168 2.23 26.83 -4.18
N ASP A 169 1.28 27.09 -5.08
CA ASP A 169 -0.16 26.96 -4.82
C ASP A 169 -0.67 25.57 -5.25
N LEU A 170 -0.99 24.74 -4.25
CA LEU A 170 -1.38 23.35 -4.46
C LEU A 170 -2.75 23.23 -5.15
N SER A 171 -3.59 24.27 -5.12
CA SER A 171 -4.89 24.25 -5.80
C SER A 171 -4.76 24.07 -7.32
N GLN A 172 -3.60 24.40 -7.89
CA GLN A 172 -3.30 24.30 -9.31
C GLN A 172 -2.53 23.04 -9.71
N LEU A 173 -2.07 22.23 -8.74
CA LEU A 173 -1.23 21.06 -9.00
C LEU A 173 -2.05 19.78 -9.11
N ASP A 174 -1.65 18.89 -10.00
CA ASP A 174 -2.17 17.53 -10.06
C ASP A 174 -1.50 16.65 -8.99
N ILE A 175 -2.27 15.74 -8.42
CA ILE A 175 -1.77 14.73 -7.48
C ILE A 175 -1.13 13.57 -8.25
N ALA A 176 -0.10 12.96 -7.69
CA ALA A 176 0.63 11.86 -8.33
C ALA A 176 0.08 10.47 -7.99
N MET A 177 -0.70 10.37 -6.91
CA MET A 177 -1.31 9.14 -6.38
C MET A 177 -2.71 9.48 -5.85
N VAL A 178 -3.62 8.50 -5.82
CA VAL A 178 -4.89 8.66 -5.12
C VAL A 178 -4.61 8.89 -3.63
N PRO A 179 -5.22 9.89 -2.96
CA PRO A 179 -4.99 10.13 -1.54
C PRO A 179 -5.53 8.95 -0.73
N MET A 180 -4.70 8.35 0.11
CA MET A 180 -5.03 7.13 0.86
C MET A 180 -4.63 7.24 2.33
N SER A 181 -5.11 6.31 3.14
CA SER A 181 -4.72 6.20 4.56
C SER A 181 -3.22 5.88 4.63
N ALA A 182 -2.46 6.74 5.30
CA ALA A 182 -1.02 6.62 5.40
C ALA A 182 -0.57 6.78 6.85
N TRP A 183 0.51 6.10 7.22
CA TRP A 183 1.02 6.11 8.59
C TRP A 183 2.54 6.24 8.65
N LEU A 184 3.03 6.76 9.78
CA LEU A 184 4.44 6.91 10.10
C LEU A 184 4.68 6.41 11.52
N GLN A 185 5.62 5.50 11.72
CA GLN A 185 5.89 4.86 13.01
C GLN A 185 6.51 5.82 14.04
N ASP A 186 7.23 6.82 13.55
CA ASP A 186 8.14 7.66 14.33
C ASP A 186 7.59 9.08 14.58
N ASP A 187 6.27 9.27 14.45
CA ASP A 187 5.55 10.51 14.78
C ASP A 187 4.10 10.21 15.18
N ALA A 188 3.31 11.24 15.45
CA ALA A 188 1.89 11.20 15.79
C ALA A 188 1.02 10.47 14.76
N CYS A 189 1.45 10.34 13.50
CA CYS A 189 0.77 9.51 12.51
C CYS A 189 0.85 8.00 12.81
N ALA A 190 1.55 7.58 13.86
CA ALA A 190 1.47 6.22 14.39
C ALA A 190 0.11 5.95 15.04
N THR A 191 -0.57 6.98 15.54
CA THR A 191 -1.83 6.89 16.29
C THR A 191 -2.96 7.73 15.71
N ASP A 192 -2.63 8.91 15.20
CA ASP A 192 -3.57 9.88 14.66
C ASP A 192 -3.96 9.52 13.23
N TRP A 193 -5.08 10.06 12.77
CA TRP A 193 -5.48 9.92 11.38
C TRP A 193 -4.63 10.81 10.48
N CYS A 194 -3.92 10.19 9.55
CA CYS A 194 -3.11 10.89 8.55
C CYS A 194 -3.44 10.44 7.13
N LEU A 195 -3.33 11.39 6.21
CA LEU A 195 -3.45 11.19 4.76
C LEU A 195 -2.16 11.68 4.12
N ASP A 196 -1.71 11.01 3.06
CA ASP A 196 -0.60 11.49 2.25
C ASP A 196 -1.12 12.16 0.97
N LEU A 197 -0.59 13.35 0.67
CA LEU A 197 -0.80 14.05 -0.58
C LEU A 197 0.51 14.02 -1.36
N THR A 198 0.48 13.42 -2.55
CA THR A 198 1.66 13.25 -3.39
C THR A 198 1.62 14.17 -4.60
N PHE A 199 2.77 14.75 -4.93
CA PHE A 199 2.93 15.65 -6.08
C PHE A 199 4.21 15.31 -6.82
N HIS A 200 4.22 15.49 -8.15
CA HIS A 200 5.47 15.41 -8.88
C HIS A 200 6.44 16.52 -8.42
N ALA A 201 7.72 16.17 -8.26
CA ALA A 201 8.75 17.12 -7.87
C ALA A 201 8.85 18.28 -8.89
N PRO A 202 8.82 19.56 -8.45
CA PRO A 202 8.87 20.72 -9.36
C PRO A 202 10.16 20.81 -10.20
N ASP A 203 11.23 20.16 -9.73
CA ASP A 203 12.55 20.14 -10.36
C ASP A 203 12.64 19.19 -11.57
N LYS A 204 11.54 18.48 -11.92
CA LYS A 204 11.47 17.49 -13.01
C LYS A 204 12.46 16.34 -12.85
N SER A 205 12.89 16.06 -11.63
CA SER A 205 13.75 14.90 -11.32
C SER A 205 13.04 13.56 -11.51
N GLY A 206 11.72 13.55 -11.68
CA GLY A 206 10.89 12.35 -11.69
C GLY A 206 10.47 11.87 -10.30
N ARG A 207 11.02 12.47 -9.22
CA ARG A 207 10.67 12.11 -7.84
C ARG A 207 9.23 12.51 -7.50
N ILE A 208 8.65 11.83 -6.53
CA ILE A 208 7.39 12.26 -5.89
C ILE A 208 7.73 13.01 -4.61
N PHE A 209 7.06 14.13 -4.39
CA PHE A 209 7.08 14.88 -3.15
C PHE A 209 5.85 14.54 -2.33
N HIS A 210 6.08 13.97 -1.15
CA HIS A 210 5.07 13.54 -0.20
C HIS A 210 4.75 14.65 0.79
N VAL A 211 3.48 14.78 1.14
CA VAL A 211 2.97 15.72 2.14
C VAL A 211 2.01 14.96 3.05
N PHE A 212 2.55 14.42 4.14
CA PHE A 212 1.77 13.73 5.17
C PHE A 212 1.03 14.77 6.00
N VAL A 213 -0.29 14.75 5.91
CA VAL A 213 -1.21 15.62 6.64
C VAL A 213 -1.81 14.85 7.80
N ASN A 214 -1.57 15.32 9.02
CA ASN A 214 -2.29 14.84 10.20
C ASN A 214 -3.65 15.54 10.24
N MET A 215 -4.69 14.79 9.86
CA MET A 215 -6.07 15.28 9.76
C MET A 215 -6.64 15.62 11.13
N GLN A 216 -6.32 14.83 12.14
CA GLN A 216 -6.80 15.03 13.51
C GLN A 216 -6.28 16.34 14.12
N ARG A 217 -5.02 16.68 13.87
CA ARG A 217 -4.37 17.89 14.38
C ARG A 217 -4.49 19.09 13.44
N GLY A 218 -4.88 18.87 12.18
CA GLY A 218 -5.00 19.94 11.19
C GLY A 218 -3.65 20.55 10.79
N GLN A 219 -2.60 19.73 10.69
CA GLN A 219 -1.25 20.20 10.35
C GLN A 219 -0.48 19.23 9.45
N VAL A 220 0.55 19.72 8.76
CA VAL A 220 1.49 18.87 8.03
C VAL A 220 2.44 18.21 9.03
N ALA A 221 2.42 16.87 9.07
CA ALA A 221 3.28 16.05 9.91
C ALA A 221 4.68 15.93 9.31
N ARG A 222 4.78 15.55 8.03
CA ARG A 222 6.07 15.28 7.38
C ARG A 222 6.00 15.59 5.89
N THR A 223 7.15 15.95 5.33
CA THR A 223 7.37 16.05 3.88
C THR A 223 8.68 15.40 3.50
N PHE A 224 8.73 14.68 2.38
CA PHE A 224 9.95 14.07 1.85
C PHE A 224 9.82 13.78 0.36
N TYR A 225 10.92 13.40 -0.29
CA TYR A 225 10.92 12.92 -1.67
C TYR A 225 11.09 11.41 -1.70
N SER A 226 10.34 10.73 -2.57
CA SER A 226 10.61 9.35 -2.96
C SER A 226 11.77 9.27 -3.97
N ARG A 227 12.12 8.04 -4.37
CA ARG A 227 13.07 7.79 -5.45
C ARG A 227 12.51 8.24 -6.79
N ALA A 228 13.42 8.38 -7.75
CA ALA A 228 13.08 8.52 -9.15
C ALA A 228 13.74 7.39 -9.94
N ARG A 229 13.11 7.06 -11.06
CA ARG A 229 13.67 6.20 -12.09
C ARG A 229 13.36 6.78 -13.46
N ALA A 230 14.16 6.39 -14.45
CA ALA A 230 13.87 6.74 -15.83
C ALA A 230 12.58 6.07 -16.32
N ASP A 231 11.85 6.78 -17.19
CA ASP A 231 10.73 6.21 -17.92
C ASP A 231 11.17 4.99 -18.72
N ARG A 232 10.28 4.00 -18.74
CA ARG A 232 10.49 2.73 -19.42
C ARG A 232 9.58 2.62 -20.62
N PRO A 233 10.08 2.07 -21.74
CA PRO A 233 9.21 1.61 -22.80
C PRO A 233 8.30 0.53 -22.24
N TYR A 234 6.99 0.78 -22.29
CA TYR A 234 5.98 -0.21 -21.95
C TYR A 234 5.04 -0.35 -23.13
N GLN A 235 4.86 -1.60 -23.55
CA GLN A 235 3.77 -1.96 -24.43
C GLN A 235 2.80 -2.80 -23.63
N PRO A 236 1.59 -2.29 -23.33
CA PRO A 236 0.59 -3.09 -22.66
C PRO A 236 0.32 -4.36 -23.47
N PRO A 237 0.07 -5.50 -22.80
CA PRO A 237 -0.39 -6.72 -23.48
C PRO A 237 -1.56 -6.39 -24.40
N LEU A 238 -1.65 -7.06 -25.55
CA LEU A 238 -2.73 -6.81 -26.52
C LEU A 238 -4.13 -6.95 -25.89
N ASN A 239 -4.26 -7.84 -24.90
CA ASN A 239 -5.48 -8.02 -24.13
C ASN A 239 -5.85 -6.78 -23.28
N ASP A 240 -4.88 -6.10 -22.67
CA ASP A 240 -5.10 -4.83 -21.95
C ASP A 240 -5.56 -3.71 -22.92
N ILE A 241 -5.10 -3.74 -24.17
CA ILE A 241 -5.50 -2.78 -25.21
C ILE A 241 -6.94 -3.03 -25.67
N LEU A 242 -7.33 -4.31 -25.82
CA LEU A 242 -8.66 -4.72 -26.27
C LEU A 242 -9.72 -4.62 -25.15
N ALA A 243 -9.33 -4.84 -23.90
CA ALA A 243 -10.21 -4.74 -22.73
C ALA A 243 -10.60 -3.29 -22.38
N ALA A 244 -9.95 -2.29 -22.97
CA ALA A 244 -10.25 -0.86 -22.80
C ALA A 244 -11.66 -0.43 -23.29
N GLN A 245 -12.51 -1.37 -23.72
CA GLN A 245 -13.88 -1.15 -24.17
C GLN A 245 -14.95 -1.87 -23.31
N GLY A 246 -14.56 -2.58 -22.24
CA GLY A 246 -15.46 -3.34 -21.36
C GLY A 246 -15.84 -2.64 -20.05
N ASN A 247 -16.63 -3.32 -19.21
CA ASN A 247 -16.90 -2.90 -17.82
C ASN A 247 -15.60 -2.80 -17.01
N LEU A 248 -15.57 -2.03 -15.91
CA LEU A 248 -14.39 -2.00 -15.02
C LEU A 248 -14.20 -3.27 -14.18
N PHE A 249 -15.26 -4.04 -14.01
CA PHE A 249 -15.33 -5.33 -13.31
C PHE A 249 -16.66 -5.99 -13.70
N ASP A 250 -16.78 -7.29 -13.46
CA ASP A 250 -18.02 -8.03 -13.64
C ASP A 250 -18.35 -8.86 -12.39
N ASN A 251 -19.62 -8.92 -12.02
CA ASN A 251 -20.13 -9.84 -11.01
C ASN A 251 -20.76 -11.04 -11.72
N GLY A 252 -20.67 -12.23 -11.14
CA GLY A 252 -21.21 -13.41 -11.81
C GLY A 252 -21.13 -14.68 -10.98
N CYS A 253 -21.53 -15.77 -11.62
CA CYS A 253 -21.25 -17.12 -11.17
C CYS A 253 -20.75 -17.94 -12.35
N HIS A 254 -19.96 -18.96 -12.07
CA HIS A 254 -19.38 -19.84 -13.09
C HIS A 254 -19.40 -21.28 -12.62
N GLU A 255 -19.91 -22.17 -13.47
CA GLU A 255 -19.97 -23.61 -13.22
C GLU A 255 -19.04 -24.32 -14.21
N GLN A 256 -18.00 -24.99 -13.71
CA GLN A 256 -17.07 -25.73 -14.56
C GLN A 256 -16.26 -26.75 -13.74
N TYR A 257 -15.93 -27.91 -14.33
CA TYR A 257 -15.12 -28.95 -13.70
C TYR A 257 -15.62 -29.41 -12.32
N GLY A 258 -16.94 -29.42 -12.13
CA GLY A 258 -17.58 -29.79 -10.86
C GLY A 258 -17.67 -28.63 -9.86
N TRP A 259 -17.02 -27.50 -10.11
CA TRP A 259 -17.18 -26.29 -9.31
C TRP A 259 -18.42 -25.50 -9.73
N ASP A 260 -19.08 -24.89 -8.75
CA ASP A 260 -19.98 -23.74 -8.92
C ASP A 260 -19.53 -22.66 -7.94
N VAL A 261 -19.17 -21.47 -8.44
CA VAL A 261 -18.68 -20.36 -7.62
C VAL A 261 -19.25 -19.04 -8.10
N CYS A 262 -19.69 -18.20 -7.17
CA CYS A 262 -20.14 -16.85 -7.43
C CYS A 262 -19.12 -15.82 -6.95
N TRP A 263 -19.16 -14.61 -7.50
CA TRP A 263 -18.37 -13.49 -7.02
C TRP A 263 -19.07 -12.15 -7.20
N ASP A 264 -18.70 -11.19 -6.36
CA ASP A 264 -19.06 -9.79 -6.52
C ASP A 264 -17.93 -8.86 -6.10
N MET A 265 -17.77 -7.76 -6.85
CA MET A 265 -16.85 -6.69 -6.52
C MET A 265 -17.35 -5.93 -5.29
N THR A 266 -16.51 -5.85 -4.26
CA THR A 266 -16.77 -5.10 -3.03
C THR A 266 -16.32 -3.65 -3.16
N ALA A 267 -16.70 -2.80 -2.20
CA ALA A 267 -16.30 -1.40 -2.21
C ALA A 267 -14.79 -1.25 -1.94
N HIS A 268 -14.26 -2.00 -0.97
CA HIS A 268 -12.89 -1.85 -0.43
C HIS A 268 -12.13 -3.16 -0.13
N ASP A 269 -12.74 -4.34 -0.34
CA ASP A 269 -12.19 -5.66 0.01
C ASP A 269 -11.93 -6.56 -1.23
N GLY A 270 -11.73 -5.96 -2.40
CA GLY A 270 -11.46 -6.67 -3.65
C GLY A 270 -12.66 -7.47 -4.17
N VAL A 271 -12.40 -8.62 -4.78
CA VAL A 271 -13.42 -9.58 -5.20
C VAL A 271 -13.81 -10.46 -4.01
N ASN A 272 -15.09 -10.48 -3.66
CA ASN A 272 -15.61 -11.49 -2.76
C ASN A 272 -16.04 -12.72 -3.55
N PHE A 273 -15.23 -13.77 -3.54
CA PHE A 273 -15.59 -15.10 -4.02
C PHE A 273 -16.46 -15.78 -2.99
N ARG A 274 -17.59 -16.35 -3.38
CA ARG A 274 -18.59 -16.83 -2.42
C ARG A 274 -19.40 -18.00 -2.93
N ASP A 275 -20.06 -18.64 -1.97
CA ASP A 275 -21.02 -19.72 -2.20
C ASP A 275 -20.42 -20.86 -3.05
N ALA A 276 -19.13 -21.16 -2.87
CA ALA A 276 -18.43 -22.11 -3.70
C ALA A 276 -18.77 -23.54 -3.30
N THR A 277 -19.12 -24.35 -4.30
CA THR A 277 -19.36 -25.78 -4.15
C THR A 277 -18.49 -26.58 -5.11
N TYR A 278 -18.16 -27.81 -4.74
CA TYR A 278 -17.50 -28.77 -5.62
C TYR A 278 -18.27 -30.10 -5.60
N ASN A 279 -18.72 -30.54 -6.78
CA ASN A 279 -19.64 -31.67 -6.97
C ASN A 279 -20.89 -31.57 -6.08
N GLY A 280 -21.38 -30.35 -5.84
CA GLY A 280 -22.54 -30.05 -5.02
C GLY A 280 -22.28 -29.97 -3.51
N ALA A 281 -21.07 -30.30 -3.04
CA ALA A 281 -20.69 -30.12 -1.63
C ALA A 281 -20.18 -28.69 -1.39
N PRO A 282 -20.67 -27.96 -0.37
CA PRO A 282 -20.13 -26.65 0.01
C PRO A 282 -18.64 -26.73 0.39
N ILE A 283 -17.85 -25.80 -0.12
CA ILE A 283 -16.41 -25.70 0.16
C ILE A 283 -16.08 -24.43 0.95
N PHE A 284 -16.56 -23.27 0.51
CA PHE A 284 -16.37 -22.02 1.24
C PHE A 284 -17.54 -21.06 1.02
N SER A 285 -17.82 -20.25 2.04
CA SER A 285 -18.89 -19.26 1.98
C SER A 285 -18.38 -17.91 1.45
N SER A 286 -17.16 -17.51 1.82
CA SER A 286 -16.52 -16.25 1.41
C SER A 286 -14.99 -16.36 1.41
N ILE A 287 -14.36 -15.89 0.34
CA ILE A 287 -12.92 -15.63 0.26
C ILE A 287 -12.72 -14.25 -0.37
N LYS A 288 -11.98 -13.38 0.32
CA LYS A 288 -11.71 -12.00 -0.12
C LYS A 288 -10.43 -11.44 0.50
N ILE A 289 -9.95 -10.31 0.01
CA ILE A 289 -8.83 -9.58 0.61
C ILE A 289 -9.36 -8.38 1.40
N GLY A 290 -9.32 -8.48 2.73
CA GLY A 290 -9.82 -7.41 3.58
C GLY A 290 -8.90 -6.19 3.69
N GLN A 291 -7.61 -6.33 3.32
CA GLN A 291 -6.64 -5.24 3.38
C GLN A 291 -5.39 -5.57 2.55
N VAL A 292 -4.74 -4.56 1.95
CA VAL A 292 -3.37 -4.65 1.41
C VAL A 292 -2.46 -3.62 2.10
N GLU A 293 -1.66 -4.07 3.08
CA GLU A 293 -0.76 -3.15 3.79
C GLU A 293 0.60 -3.09 3.06
N VAL A 294 1.11 -1.88 2.85
CA VAL A 294 2.41 -1.66 2.22
C VAL A 294 3.34 -0.90 3.16
N TRP A 295 4.40 -1.55 3.61
CA TRP A 295 5.41 -0.95 4.49
C TRP A 295 6.68 -0.56 3.74
N TYR A 296 7.19 0.65 4.02
CA TYR A 296 8.41 1.21 3.45
C TYR A 296 9.44 1.49 4.56
N PRO A 297 10.49 0.65 4.72
CA PRO A 297 11.54 0.88 5.71
C PRO A 297 12.37 2.16 5.49
N SER A 298 12.43 2.69 4.27
CA SER A 298 13.21 3.91 3.94
C SER A 298 12.66 5.16 4.61
N TRP A 299 11.35 5.19 4.87
CA TRP A 299 10.66 6.23 5.64
C TRP A 299 9.66 5.51 6.53
N PRO A 300 10.02 5.17 7.78
CA PRO A 300 9.40 4.09 8.57
C PRO A 300 7.88 4.28 8.73
N GLY A 301 7.14 3.73 7.78
CA GLY A 301 5.77 4.11 7.51
C GLY A 301 5.22 3.33 6.33
N GLY A 302 3.99 3.62 5.96
CA GLY A 302 3.32 2.84 4.93
C GLY A 302 1.96 3.33 4.54
N TYR A 303 1.37 2.59 3.62
CA TYR A 303 0.01 2.78 3.13
C TYR A 303 -0.84 1.57 3.47
N ARG A 304 -2.15 1.81 3.49
CA ARG A 304 -3.15 0.76 3.57
C ARG A 304 -4.02 0.90 2.35
N ASP A 305 -3.69 0.10 1.37
CA ASP A 305 -4.32 0.15 0.08
C ASP A 305 -5.65 -0.59 0.18
N GLU A 306 -6.68 0.08 -0.29
CA GLU A 306 -7.99 -0.54 -0.50
C GLU A 306 -8.07 -0.93 -1.98
N ILE A 307 -8.64 -2.11 -2.26
CA ILE A 307 -8.96 -2.57 -3.63
C ILE A 307 -10.47 -2.79 -3.74
N GLY A 308 -11.09 -2.38 -4.84
CA GLY A 308 -12.55 -2.45 -4.97
C GLY A 308 -13.14 -1.30 -5.78
N PHE A 309 -14.44 -1.33 -6.04
CA PHE A 309 -15.08 -0.36 -6.94
C PHE A 309 -15.11 1.08 -6.41
N GLN A 310 -14.84 1.28 -5.10
CA GLN A 310 -14.76 2.59 -4.46
C GLN A 310 -13.47 2.76 -3.64
N ALA A 311 -12.42 2.04 -4.03
CA ALA A 311 -11.18 1.95 -3.29
C ALA A 311 -10.05 2.83 -3.87
N SER A 312 -8.94 2.96 -3.11
CA SER A 312 -7.75 3.69 -3.57
C SER A 312 -7.09 3.09 -4.81
N VAL A 313 -7.19 1.76 -4.97
CA VAL A 313 -6.69 1.03 -6.15
C VAL A 313 -7.89 0.37 -6.84
N PRO A 314 -8.55 1.06 -7.79
CA PRO A 314 -9.80 0.59 -8.37
C PRO A 314 -9.59 -0.55 -9.38
N PRO A 315 -10.64 -1.34 -9.68
CA PRO A 315 -10.57 -2.38 -10.69
C PRO A 315 -10.45 -1.78 -12.08
N LYS A 316 -9.75 -2.51 -12.96
CA LYS A 316 -9.58 -2.17 -14.36
C LYS A 316 -9.88 -3.40 -15.21
N PHE A 317 -10.73 -3.20 -16.22
CA PHE A 317 -11.27 -4.24 -17.09
C PHE A 317 -12.20 -5.23 -16.38
N GLY A 318 -13.10 -5.85 -17.15
CA GLY A 318 -14.05 -6.83 -16.64
C GLY A 318 -13.35 -8.01 -15.96
N THR A 319 -14.03 -8.62 -14.98
CA THR A 319 -13.53 -9.80 -14.28
C THR A 319 -13.41 -10.94 -15.29
N GLN A 320 -12.22 -11.52 -15.40
CA GLN A 320 -11.93 -12.53 -16.43
C GLN A 320 -12.09 -13.92 -15.87
N VAL A 321 -12.78 -14.79 -16.62
CA VAL A 321 -12.81 -16.22 -16.37
C VAL A 321 -12.05 -16.90 -17.50
N THR A 322 -11.01 -17.65 -17.15
CA THR A 322 -10.12 -18.31 -18.12
C THR A 322 -10.08 -19.81 -17.85
N ASP A 323 -10.44 -20.59 -18.85
CA ASP A 323 -10.27 -22.05 -18.85
C ASP A 323 -8.78 -22.40 -19.05
N LEU A 324 -8.23 -23.22 -18.15
CA LEU A 324 -6.84 -23.66 -18.15
C LEU A 324 -6.65 -25.10 -18.68
N GLY A 325 -7.74 -25.82 -18.96
CA GLY A 325 -7.76 -27.20 -19.45
C GLY A 325 -7.85 -28.27 -18.36
N ASP A 326 -7.28 -28.01 -17.17
CA ASP A 326 -7.36 -28.84 -15.96
C ASP A 326 -7.96 -28.09 -14.76
N GLY A 327 -8.62 -26.97 -15.05
CA GLY A 327 -9.19 -26.04 -14.09
C GLY A 327 -9.60 -24.75 -14.79
N PHE A 328 -10.05 -23.76 -14.04
CA PHE A 328 -10.27 -22.41 -14.51
C PHE A 328 -9.80 -21.40 -13.47
N GLU A 329 -9.46 -20.19 -13.90
CA GLU A 329 -9.19 -19.09 -12.99
C GLU A 329 -10.21 -17.97 -13.16
N VAL A 330 -10.51 -17.29 -12.05
CA VAL A 330 -11.23 -16.03 -12.03
C VAL A 330 -10.26 -14.94 -11.58
N ARG A 331 -10.09 -13.90 -12.39
CA ARG A 331 -9.05 -12.87 -12.24
C ARG A 331 -9.64 -11.47 -12.32
N GLN A 332 -9.25 -10.61 -11.38
CA GLN A 332 -9.46 -9.17 -11.46
C GLN A 332 -8.12 -8.43 -11.40
N LEU A 333 -7.94 -7.48 -12.31
CA LEU A 333 -6.87 -6.50 -12.26
C LEU A 333 -7.32 -5.26 -11.48
N PHE A 334 -6.53 -4.80 -10.53
CA PHE A 334 -6.67 -3.52 -9.84
C PHE A 334 -5.49 -2.63 -10.18
N THR A 335 -5.72 -1.38 -10.55
CA THR A 335 -4.63 -0.46 -10.85
C THR A 335 -5.11 0.99 -10.81
N GLU A 336 -4.26 1.86 -10.29
CA GLU A 336 -4.51 3.30 -10.39
C GLU A 336 -4.46 3.78 -11.85
N PRO A 337 -5.21 4.84 -12.21
CA PRO A 337 -5.37 5.32 -13.59
C PRO A 337 -4.17 6.13 -14.13
N PHE A 338 -2.98 5.97 -13.55
CA PHE A 338 -1.77 6.68 -13.96
C PHE A 338 -1.01 5.91 -15.05
N ASP A 339 0.04 6.55 -15.61
CA ASP A 339 0.85 6.03 -16.71
C ASP A 339 1.71 4.83 -16.28
N TRP A 340 1.08 3.69 -16.00
CA TRP A 340 1.74 2.42 -15.71
C TRP A 340 2.67 2.01 -16.87
N PRO A 341 3.92 1.54 -16.61
CA PRO A 341 4.59 1.35 -15.34
C PRO A 341 5.52 2.52 -15.03
N ASN A 342 5.29 3.74 -15.49
CA ASN A 342 6.16 4.91 -15.29
C ASN A 342 5.66 5.86 -14.20
N CYS A 343 4.45 5.65 -13.70
CA CYS A 343 4.04 6.26 -12.45
C CYS A 343 4.91 5.76 -11.28
N ILE A 344 5.28 6.68 -10.38
CA ILE A 344 5.97 6.41 -9.12
C ILE A 344 4.96 6.70 -8.01
N CYS A 345 4.96 5.87 -6.96
CA CYS A 345 3.89 5.80 -5.98
C CYS A 345 2.55 5.45 -6.63
N CYS A 346 2.55 4.43 -7.50
CA CYS A 346 1.34 3.86 -8.03
C CYS A 346 1.30 2.35 -7.86
N TYR A 347 0.11 1.81 -7.72
CA TYR A 347 -0.12 0.39 -7.44
C TYR A 347 -0.86 -0.33 -8.56
N ARG A 348 -0.43 -1.57 -8.80
CA ARG A 348 -1.06 -2.50 -9.74
C ARG A 348 -1.04 -3.91 -9.14
N TYR A 349 -2.23 -4.48 -8.98
CA TYR A 349 -2.46 -5.76 -8.36
C TYR A 349 -3.31 -6.68 -9.22
N GLU A 350 -3.11 -7.99 -9.09
CA GLU A 350 -4.10 -8.97 -9.55
C GLU A 350 -4.56 -9.81 -8.37
N GLU A 351 -5.87 -9.98 -8.29
CA GLU A 351 -6.54 -10.91 -7.37
C GLU A 351 -7.10 -12.06 -8.19
N ILE A 352 -6.70 -13.28 -7.83
CA ILE A 352 -7.01 -14.48 -8.60
C ILE A 352 -7.40 -15.59 -7.64
N ILE A 353 -8.42 -16.38 -8.00
CA ILE A 353 -8.56 -17.75 -7.50
C ILE A 353 -8.56 -18.71 -8.69
N THR A 354 -7.68 -19.69 -8.65
CA THR A 354 -7.69 -20.83 -9.58
C THR A 354 -8.44 -22.00 -8.94
N PHE A 355 -9.37 -22.59 -9.68
CA PHE A 355 -10.17 -23.75 -9.29
C PHE A 355 -9.79 -24.92 -10.19
N TYR A 356 -9.30 -26.01 -9.59
CA TYR A 356 -8.77 -27.17 -10.31
C TYR A 356 -9.83 -28.27 -10.44
N ALA A 357 -9.75 -29.05 -11.52
CA ALA A 357 -10.68 -30.14 -11.79
C ALA A 357 -10.58 -31.31 -10.78
N ASP A 358 -9.55 -31.33 -9.94
CA ASP A 358 -9.40 -32.28 -8.83
C ASP A 358 -10.13 -31.83 -7.55
N GLY A 359 -10.76 -30.66 -7.56
CA GLY A 359 -11.41 -30.06 -6.39
C GLY A 359 -10.47 -29.23 -5.53
N GLY A 360 -9.21 -29.03 -5.93
CA GLY A 360 -8.36 -28.05 -5.28
C GLY A 360 -8.65 -26.62 -5.74
N PHE A 361 -8.26 -25.64 -4.94
CA PHE A 361 -8.25 -24.22 -5.33
C PHE A 361 -7.05 -23.47 -4.75
N GLU A 362 -6.73 -22.31 -5.33
CA GLU A 362 -5.52 -21.56 -5.03
C GLU A 362 -5.78 -20.05 -5.10
N PRO A 363 -5.89 -19.36 -3.95
CA PRO A 363 -5.94 -17.91 -3.90
C PRO A 363 -4.55 -17.30 -4.14
N ARG A 364 -4.48 -16.32 -5.04
CA ARG A 364 -3.25 -15.62 -5.41
C ARG A 364 -3.44 -14.13 -5.47
N PHE A 365 -2.49 -13.42 -4.86
CA PHE A 365 -2.36 -11.98 -4.99
C PHE A 365 -1.02 -11.66 -5.61
N ILE A 366 -1.05 -10.96 -6.74
CA ILE A 366 0.15 -10.55 -7.45
C ILE A 366 0.33 -9.04 -7.30
N SER A 367 1.46 -8.62 -6.76
CA SER A 367 1.93 -7.24 -6.83
C SER A 367 2.88 -7.05 -8.00
N HIS A 368 2.50 -6.14 -8.92
CA HIS A 368 3.32 -5.75 -10.07
C HIS A 368 4.24 -4.56 -9.78
N GLY A 369 4.14 -3.94 -8.58
CA GLY A 369 4.93 -2.77 -8.19
C GLY A 369 4.44 -1.45 -8.84
N PRO A 370 5.35 -0.47 -9.08
CA PRO A 370 6.56 -0.28 -8.30
C PRO A 370 6.20 0.26 -6.90
N GLY A 371 4.93 0.53 -6.60
CA GLY A 371 4.56 1.31 -5.43
C GLY A 371 5.30 2.64 -5.46
N CYS A 372 5.81 3.10 -4.32
CA CYS A 372 6.66 4.28 -4.23
C CYS A 372 8.09 4.12 -4.75
N ASP A 373 8.33 3.04 -5.50
CA ASP A 373 9.62 2.72 -6.08
C ASP A 373 10.68 2.78 -4.98
N ASP A 374 10.45 2.14 -3.84
CA ASP A 374 11.33 2.00 -2.67
C ASP A 374 11.28 0.54 -2.20
N PRO A 375 12.34 -0.02 -1.56
CA PRO A 375 12.23 -1.32 -0.94
C PRO A 375 11.02 -1.33 0.01
N SER A 376 10.18 -2.33 -0.14
CA SER A 376 8.88 -2.38 0.50
C SER A 376 8.44 -3.82 0.77
N THR A 377 7.44 -3.96 1.65
CA THR A 377 6.80 -5.24 1.95
C THR A 377 5.29 -5.06 1.83
N TYR A 378 4.67 -5.86 0.96
CA TYR A 378 3.22 -5.92 0.82
C TYR A 378 2.66 -7.08 1.66
N ARG A 379 1.55 -6.84 2.32
CA ARG A 379 0.79 -7.83 3.10
C ARG A 379 -0.68 -7.81 2.65
N PRO A 380 -1.02 -8.51 1.55
CA PRO A 380 -2.41 -8.76 1.22
C PRO A 380 -3.01 -9.73 2.23
N THR A 381 -4.02 -9.31 2.98
CA THR A 381 -4.63 -10.11 4.04
C THR A 381 -5.88 -10.81 3.50
N TRP A 382 -5.73 -12.06 3.08
CA TRP A 382 -6.85 -12.90 2.66
C TRP A 382 -7.62 -13.39 3.89
N ARG A 383 -8.95 -13.29 3.81
CA ARG A 383 -9.89 -13.89 4.75
C ARG A 383 -10.61 -15.04 4.05
N LEU A 384 -10.58 -16.23 4.65
CA LEU A 384 -11.18 -17.44 4.12
C LEU A 384 -12.17 -18.00 5.15
N ASP A 385 -13.45 -17.91 4.83
CA ASP A 385 -14.55 -18.56 5.55
C ASP A 385 -14.76 -19.97 4.96
N LEU A 386 -14.00 -20.87 5.57
CA LEU A 386 -14.01 -22.33 5.45
C LEU A 386 -15.38 -22.92 5.79
N ASN A 387 -16.28 -23.25 4.86
CA ASN A 387 -17.61 -23.82 5.17
C ASN A 387 -17.76 -25.21 4.54
N LEU A 388 -16.95 -26.16 5.02
CA LEU A 388 -16.83 -27.50 4.42
C LEU A 388 -18.07 -28.34 4.73
N ASP A 389 -18.74 -28.83 3.69
CA ASP A 389 -20.00 -29.59 3.78
C ASP A 389 -21.14 -28.84 4.51
N GLY A 390 -21.05 -27.51 4.61
CA GLY A 390 -22.04 -26.70 5.32
C GLY A 390 -21.99 -26.83 6.85
N GLN A 391 -20.90 -27.37 7.40
CA GLN A 391 -20.74 -27.58 8.83
C GLN A 391 -20.32 -26.28 9.53
N ALA A 392 -20.66 -26.16 10.81
CA ALA A 392 -20.33 -24.98 11.62
C ALA A 392 -19.19 -25.24 12.62
N ASP A 393 -18.58 -26.42 12.58
CA ASP A 393 -17.59 -26.89 13.54
C ASP A 393 -16.44 -27.65 12.89
N GLU A 394 -15.88 -27.10 11.81
CA GLU A 394 -14.68 -27.65 11.17
C GLU A 394 -13.50 -27.73 12.14
N GLN A 395 -12.75 -28.82 12.04
CA GLN A 395 -11.56 -29.03 12.85
C GLN A 395 -10.33 -28.61 12.08
N ALA A 396 -9.63 -27.60 12.60
CA ALA A 396 -8.31 -27.21 12.11
C ALA A 396 -7.22 -28.05 12.78
N TRP A 397 -6.37 -28.67 11.98
CA TRP A 397 -5.24 -29.49 12.40
C TRP A 397 -3.95 -28.91 11.84
N LEU A 398 -2.97 -28.69 12.70
CA LEU A 398 -1.67 -28.13 12.36
C LEU A 398 -0.60 -29.23 12.40
N TRP A 399 0.19 -29.33 11.34
CA TRP A 399 1.40 -30.12 11.36
C TRP A 399 2.49 -29.39 12.16
N GLN A 400 2.88 -29.99 13.28
CA GLN A 400 3.91 -29.49 14.17
C GLN A 400 4.56 -30.62 14.95
N ASP A 401 5.82 -30.46 15.33
CA ASP A 401 6.57 -31.46 16.12
C ASP A 401 6.58 -32.88 15.51
N GLY A 402 6.39 -32.98 14.19
CA GLY A 402 6.40 -34.25 13.45
C GLY A 402 5.10 -35.05 13.53
N ASP A 403 3.98 -34.43 13.93
CA ASP A 403 2.66 -35.06 13.97
C ASP A 403 1.55 -34.03 13.67
N TRP A 404 0.35 -34.51 13.36
CA TRP A 404 -0.85 -33.69 13.26
C TRP A 404 -1.45 -33.45 14.64
N SER A 405 -1.65 -32.18 14.98
CA SER A 405 -2.30 -31.79 16.23
C SER A 405 -3.49 -30.86 15.97
N GLN A 406 -4.62 -31.16 16.58
CA GLN A 406 -5.80 -30.32 16.46
C GLN A 406 -5.59 -28.99 17.20
N LEU A 407 -5.85 -27.88 16.52
CA LEU A 407 -5.83 -26.56 17.13
C LEU A 407 -7.01 -26.43 18.11
N GLN A 408 -6.68 -26.14 19.38
CA GLN A 408 -7.67 -25.99 20.45
C GLN A 408 -8.03 -24.53 20.70
N THR A 409 -7.10 -23.63 20.43
CA THR A 409 -7.23 -22.18 20.61
C THR A 409 -6.76 -21.46 19.36
N GLU A 410 -7.18 -20.21 19.22
CA GLU A 410 -6.70 -19.36 18.14
C GLU A 410 -5.18 -19.36 18.07
N THR A 411 -4.64 -19.41 16.85
CA THR A 411 -3.21 -19.63 16.64
C THR A 411 -2.72 -18.88 15.42
N GLU A 412 -1.49 -18.36 15.51
CA GLU A 412 -0.74 -17.78 14.41
C GLU A 412 0.53 -18.63 14.15
N PHE A 413 0.86 -18.90 12.89
CA PHE A 413 2.06 -19.65 12.51
C PHE A 413 2.61 -19.28 11.12
N ASP A 414 3.87 -19.65 10.85
CA ASP A 414 4.51 -19.51 9.54
C ASP A 414 4.09 -20.65 8.61
N LEU A 415 3.54 -20.33 7.44
CA LEU A 415 3.03 -21.33 6.50
C LEU A 415 4.15 -22.22 5.93
N TYR A 416 5.28 -21.60 5.59
CA TYR A 416 6.38 -22.25 4.87
C TYR A 416 7.41 -22.93 5.80
N GLN A 417 7.19 -22.98 7.10
CA GLN A 417 8.13 -23.60 8.05
C GLN A 417 7.58 -24.89 8.64
N ASN A 418 8.45 -25.88 8.80
CA ASN A 418 8.12 -27.17 9.43
C ASN A 418 6.85 -27.79 8.80
N THR A 419 6.89 -28.06 7.49
CA THR A 419 5.83 -28.76 6.75
C THR A 419 5.92 -30.28 6.97
N SER A 420 4.84 -30.99 6.66
CA SER A 420 4.82 -32.45 6.64
C SER A 420 5.72 -33.01 5.54
N PRO A 421 6.05 -34.31 5.56
CA PRO A 421 6.75 -34.96 4.45
C PRO A 421 6.02 -34.88 3.10
N LEU A 422 4.73 -34.56 3.10
CA LEU A 422 3.90 -34.32 1.91
C LEU A 422 3.81 -32.82 1.54
N ASP A 423 4.65 -31.99 2.13
CA ASP A 423 4.64 -30.53 1.96
C ASP A 423 3.30 -29.87 2.38
N GLU A 424 2.65 -30.41 3.41
CA GLU A 424 1.41 -29.87 3.98
C GLU A 424 1.71 -29.10 5.28
N LYS A 425 0.91 -28.08 5.59
CA LYS A 425 1.03 -27.35 6.87
C LYS A 425 -0.23 -27.39 7.72
N LEU A 426 -1.37 -27.17 7.11
CA LEU A 426 -2.68 -27.06 7.76
C LEU A 426 -3.64 -28.03 7.09
N ALA A 427 -4.51 -28.63 7.89
CA ALA A 427 -5.57 -29.51 7.46
C ALA A 427 -6.89 -29.06 8.08
N ILE A 428 -7.97 -29.12 7.32
CA ILE A 428 -9.32 -28.77 7.78
C ILE A 428 -10.20 -29.96 7.50
N LEU A 429 -10.87 -30.46 8.53
CA LEU A 429 -11.70 -31.66 8.47
C LEU A 429 -13.14 -31.32 8.86
N ALA A 430 -14.09 -31.77 8.05
CA ALA A 430 -15.53 -31.72 8.29
C ALA A 430 -16.14 -33.06 7.85
N ASP A 431 -16.52 -33.90 8.80
CA ASP A 431 -17.01 -35.27 8.55
C ASP A 431 -16.14 -36.07 7.56
N ASP A 432 -16.63 -36.29 6.34
CA ASP A 432 -15.98 -37.06 5.27
C ASP A 432 -15.14 -36.18 4.32
N LEU A 433 -15.22 -34.85 4.44
CA LEU A 433 -14.49 -33.90 3.63
C LEU A 433 -13.27 -33.36 4.40
N ALA A 434 -12.12 -33.33 3.73
CA ALA A 434 -10.96 -32.65 4.27
C ALA A 434 -10.23 -31.86 3.18
N TYR A 435 -9.62 -30.75 3.57
CA TYR A 435 -8.71 -29.99 2.73
C TYR A 435 -7.33 -29.88 3.38
N ARG A 436 -6.29 -29.93 2.55
CA ARG A 436 -4.87 -29.81 2.92
C ARG A 436 -4.30 -28.56 2.29
N TRP A 437 -3.54 -27.81 3.09
CA TRP A 437 -2.87 -26.58 2.66
C TRP A 437 -1.43 -26.92 2.28
N HIS A 438 -1.14 -26.78 0.99
CA HIS A 438 0.15 -27.02 0.37
C HIS A 438 0.81 -25.68 0.02
N PRO A 439 1.74 -25.17 0.85
CA PRO A 439 2.60 -24.07 0.46
C PRO A 439 3.42 -24.44 -0.78
N THR A 440 3.26 -23.66 -1.84
CA THR A 440 4.06 -23.82 -3.07
C THR A 440 5.10 -22.71 -3.10
N ARG A 441 6.38 -23.08 -3.01
CA ARG A 441 7.45 -22.10 -3.18
C ARG A 441 7.58 -21.75 -4.66
N ASN A 442 7.27 -20.51 -5.00
CA ASN A 442 7.42 -19.99 -6.36
C ASN A 442 8.46 -18.86 -6.42
N ASP A 443 8.98 -18.40 -5.28
CA ASP A 443 10.15 -17.54 -5.24
C ASP A 443 11.39 -18.31 -5.74
N PRO A 444 12.19 -17.72 -6.64
CA PRO A 444 13.38 -18.40 -7.19
C PRO A 444 14.48 -18.67 -6.14
N PHE A 445 14.46 -17.99 -4.99
CA PHE A 445 15.32 -18.26 -3.84
C PHE A 445 14.64 -19.11 -2.76
N GLY A 446 13.37 -19.47 -2.94
CA GLY A 446 12.57 -20.23 -1.99
C GLY A 446 12.29 -19.47 -0.70
N VAL A 447 12.43 -18.14 -0.69
CA VAL A 447 12.22 -17.28 0.48
C VAL A 447 10.78 -16.80 0.61
N ASP A 448 9.83 -17.57 0.09
CA ASP A 448 8.41 -17.31 0.29
C ASP A 448 8.07 -17.27 1.78
N GLU A 449 7.37 -16.23 2.16
CA GLU A 449 6.95 -15.96 3.52
C GLU A 449 5.44 -15.71 3.53
N ALA A 450 4.74 -16.36 4.45
CA ALA A 450 3.35 -16.07 4.74
C ALA A 450 3.02 -16.47 6.17
N ARG A 451 2.13 -15.70 6.81
CA ARG A 451 1.55 -16.04 8.10
C ARG A 451 0.14 -16.59 7.90
N ILE A 452 -0.21 -17.59 8.68
CA ILE A 452 -1.58 -18.06 8.84
C ILE A 452 -2.07 -17.67 10.22
N PHE A 453 -3.32 -17.24 10.29
CA PHE A 453 -4.06 -17.13 11.53
C PHE A 453 -5.31 -17.99 11.43
N VAL A 454 -5.59 -18.73 12.50
CA VAL A 454 -6.84 -19.46 12.68
C VAL A 454 -7.53 -18.82 13.86
N LEU A 455 -8.59 -18.06 13.56
CA LEU A 455 -9.37 -17.33 14.55
C LEU A 455 -10.76 -17.96 14.68
N LYS A 456 -11.43 -17.73 15.79
CA LYS A 456 -12.84 -18.07 15.91
C LYS A 456 -13.67 -17.06 15.11
N ALA A 457 -14.74 -17.52 14.46
CA ALA A 457 -15.68 -16.61 13.80
C ALA A 457 -16.36 -15.68 14.83
N ASN A 458 -16.07 -14.39 14.72
CA ASN A 458 -16.68 -13.31 15.52
C ASN A 458 -17.19 -12.20 14.60
N ALA A 459 -18.30 -11.57 15.01
CA ALA A 459 -18.84 -10.43 14.29
C ALA A 459 -17.87 -9.24 14.30
N GLY A 460 -17.72 -8.56 13.15
CA GLY A 460 -16.82 -7.42 13.00
C GLY A 460 -15.35 -7.78 12.73
N GLU A 461 -15.02 -9.07 12.64
CA GLU A 461 -13.67 -9.56 12.30
C GLU A 461 -13.58 -9.88 10.80
N GLY A 462 -13.82 -8.86 9.97
CA GLY A 462 -13.58 -8.88 8.53
C GLY A 462 -14.64 -9.55 7.65
N GLU A 463 -15.79 -9.97 8.18
CA GLU A 463 -16.98 -10.34 7.37
C GLU A 463 -17.44 -9.16 6.50
N GLY A 464 -17.58 -7.98 7.12
CA GLY A 464 -17.73 -6.71 6.43
C GLY A 464 -16.38 -6.09 6.06
N SER A 465 -16.40 -4.85 5.58
CA SER A 465 -15.17 -4.12 5.25
C SER A 465 -14.35 -3.78 6.49
N ILE A 466 -13.03 -3.91 6.37
CA ILE A 466 -12.08 -3.59 7.44
C ILE A 466 -11.63 -2.14 7.27
N LEU A 467 -12.24 -1.24 8.04
CA LEU A 467 -11.75 0.13 8.12
C LEU A 467 -10.33 0.16 8.70
N THR A 468 -9.43 0.83 7.99
CA THR A 468 -8.05 1.07 8.42
C THR A 468 -7.99 1.71 9.80
N GLY A 469 -6.94 1.46 10.60
CA GLY A 469 -6.84 1.95 11.99
C GLY A 469 -5.54 2.68 12.33
N ALA A 470 -5.18 2.81 13.60
CA ALA A 470 -3.88 3.38 14.01
C ALA A 470 -2.72 2.41 13.71
N ALA A 471 -1.54 2.88 13.29
CA ALA A 471 -0.42 2.00 12.88
C ALA A 471 0.04 1.03 13.97
N ASN A 472 0.00 1.47 15.21
CA ASN A 472 0.43 0.67 16.35
C ASN A 472 -0.57 -0.43 16.75
N THR A 473 -1.84 -0.34 16.35
CA THR A 473 -2.89 -1.30 16.75
C THR A 473 -3.56 -2.00 15.58
N PHE A 474 -3.50 -1.42 14.38
CA PHE A 474 -4.12 -1.96 13.19
C PHE A 474 -3.19 -2.95 12.53
N GLN A 475 -3.42 -4.22 12.80
CA GLN A 475 -2.65 -5.35 12.27
C GLN A 475 -3.64 -6.48 12.01
N PRO A 476 -4.53 -6.37 11.00
CA PRO A 476 -5.44 -7.45 10.69
C PRO A 476 -4.64 -8.65 10.14
N PRO A 477 -4.89 -9.87 10.64
CA PRO A 477 -5.86 -10.24 11.66
C PRO A 477 -5.30 -10.32 13.09
N SER A 478 -3.99 -10.17 13.29
CA SER A 478 -3.30 -10.27 14.58
C SER A 478 -3.95 -9.49 15.73
N GLN A 479 -4.59 -8.35 15.43
CA GLN A 479 -5.28 -7.54 16.44
C GLN A 479 -6.48 -8.24 17.12
N TRP A 480 -7.03 -9.28 16.50
CA TRP A 480 -8.16 -10.05 17.03
C TRP A 480 -7.73 -11.30 17.78
N LEU A 481 -6.50 -11.78 17.55
CA LEU A 481 -5.93 -12.95 18.21
C LEU A 481 -5.92 -12.77 19.74
N ASN A 482 -6.71 -13.55 20.46
CA ASN A 482 -6.97 -13.33 21.89
C ASN A 482 -7.07 -14.63 22.73
N ASP A 483 -6.55 -15.75 22.20
CA ASP A 483 -6.57 -17.09 22.80
C ASP A 483 -7.98 -17.69 22.98
N GLU A 484 -8.96 -17.27 22.18
CA GLU A 484 -10.29 -17.88 22.16
C GLU A 484 -10.24 -19.38 21.81
N SER A 485 -11.21 -20.14 22.32
CA SER A 485 -11.32 -21.58 22.05
C SER A 485 -11.86 -21.82 20.63
N LEU A 486 -11.19 -22.71 19.89
CA LEU A 486 -11.63 -23.19 18.56
C LEU A 486 -12.46 -24.50 18.63
N VAL A 487 -12.59 -25.09 19.81
CA VAL A 487 -13.29 -26.37 19.99
C VAL A 487 -14.80 -26.21 19.78
N ASN A 488 -15.37 -26.98 18.84
CA ASN A 488 -16.79 -26.94 18.46
C ASN A 488 -17.26 -25.54 18.03
N THR A 489 -16.39 -24.82 17.33
CA THR A 489 -16.68 -23.50 16.76
C THR A 489 -16.35 -23.48 15.29
N HIS A 490 -16.85 -22.48 14.58
CA HIS A 490 -16.50 -22.23 13.19
C HIS A 490 -15.19 -21.40 13.12
N PRO A 491 -14.09 -21.95 12.58
CA PRO A 491 -12.85 -21.23 12.44
C PRO A 491 -12.82 -20.38 11.15
N ILE A 492 -12.28 -19.17 11.25
CA ILE A 492 -11.94 -18.32 10.11
C ILE A 492 -10.44 -18.37 9.89
N PHE A 493 -10.05 -18.61 8.65
CA PHE A 493 -8.66 -18.71 8.26
C PHE A 493 -8.21 -17.41 7.60
N TRP A 494 -7.05 -16.94 8.00
CA TRP A 494 -6.43 -15.78 7.38
C TRP A 494 -5.10 -16.17 6.78
N TYR A 495 -4.92 -15.85 5.50
CA TYR A 495 -3.68 -16.07 4.77
C TYR A 495 -3.03 -14.73 4.44
N VAL A 496 -1.86 -14.47 5.03
CA VAL A 496 -1.13 -13.20 4.88
C VAL A 496 0.23 -13.45 4.24
N PRO A 497 0.32 -13.47 2.90
CA PRO A 497 1.58 -13.36 2.17
C PRO A 497 2.43 -12.18 2.66
N ILE A 498 3.75 -12.38 2.75
CA ILE A 498 4.72 -11.32 3.03
C ILE A 498 5.58 -11.12 1.78
N LEU A 499 5.20 -10.16 0.96
CA LEU A 499 5.76 -9.96 -0.36
C LEU A 499 6.83 -8.85 -0.32
N LYS A 500 8.09 -9.26 -0.18
CA LYS A 500 9.23 -8.32 -0.18
C LYS A 500 9.62 -7.98 -1.61
N THR A 501 9.67 -6.69 -1.93
CA THR A 501 9.97 -6.24 -3.31
C THR A 501 11.41 -6.37 -3.72
N LYS A 502 12.33 -6.50 -2.75
CA LYS A 502 13.73 -6.84 -3.00
C LYS A 502 14.00 -8.22 -2.42
N LYS A 503 14.20 -9.21 -3.29
CA LYS A 503 14.43 -10.62 -2.92
C LYS A 503 15.90 -11.01 -2.94
N GLY A 504 16.72 -10.28 -3.70
CA GLY A 504 18.17 -10.45 -3.79
C GLY A 504 18.73 -9.67 -4.99
N GLY A 505 20.04 -9.64 -5.19
CA GLY A 505 20.59 -9.16 -6.48
C GLY A 505 20.55 -10.29 -7.52
N PRO A 506 20.02 -10.12 -8.74
CA PRO A 506 19.38 -8.94 -9.36
C PRO A 506 17.83 -8.94 -9.29
N TRP A 507 17.19 -9.72 -8.41
CA TRP A 507 15.74 -9.98 -8.46
C TRP A 507 14.92 -9.00 -7.60
N TRP A 508 14.08 -8.25 -8.30
CA TRP A 508 13.10 -7.35 -7.72
C TRP A 508 11.70 -7.75 -8.18
N CYS A 509 10.74 -7.69 -7.29
CA CYS A 509 9.33 -7.71 -7.66
C CYS A 509 8.80 -6.30 -7.98
N MET A 510 9.60 -5.56 -8.72
CA MET A 510 9.28 -4.25 -9.25
C MET A 510 9.79 -4.25 -10.68
N PRO A 511 9.33 -3.32 -11.53
CA PRO A 511 9.88 -3.18 -12.86
C PRO A 511 11.36 -2.70 -12.80
N ASP A 512 12.32 -3.57 -12.44
CA ASP A 512 13.77 -3.44 -12.68
C ASP A 512 14.63 -4.69 -12.40
N PRO A 513 15.65 -5.03 -13.23
CA PRO A 513 15.78 -4.87 -14.68
C PRO A 513 15.45 -6.18 -15.43
N ALA A 514 15.19 -6.02 -16.73
CA ALA A 514 14.85 -7.07 -17.69
C ALA A 514 15.64 -8.40 -17.58
N PRO A 515 15.08 -9.50 -18.12
CA PRO A 515 13.78 -9.58 -18.78
C PRO A 515 12.73 -10.15 -17.82
N GLU A 516 11.50 -9.66 -17.91
CA GLU A 516 10.32 -10.16 -17.19
C GLU A 516 10.24 -9.66 -15.74
N THR A 517 9.20 -8.85 -15.49
CA THR A 517 8.73 -8.55 -14.13
C THR A 517 8.48 -9.88 -13.43
N SER A 518 9.25 -10.21 -12.39
CA SER A 518 8.87 -11.31 -11.51
C SER A 518 7.72 -10.79 -10.64
N PRO A 519 6.48 -11.30 -10.80
CA PRO A 519 5.40 -10.91 -9.90
C PRO A 519 5.77 -11.20 -8.45
N CYS A 520 5.46 -10.29 -7.53
CA CYS A 520 5.53 -10.58 -6.11
C CYS A 520 4.25 -11.27 -5.70
N GLU A 521 4.35 -12.56 -5.42
CA GLU A 521 3.27 -13.35 -4.86
C GLU A 521 3.88 -14.44 -3.97
N ALA A 522 3.04 -15.06 -3.14
CA ALA A 522 3.32 -16.28 -2.42
C ALA A 522 2.12 -17.20 -2.66
N VAL A 523 2.34 -18.51 -2.83
CA VAL A 523 1.32 -19.43 -3.31
C VAL A 523 0.96 -20.48 -2.27
N VAL A 524 -0.33 -20.64 -2.04
CA VAL A 524 -0.88 -21.72 -1.23
C VAL A 524 -2.01 -22.40 -1.98
N ARG A 525 -1.90 -23.72 -2.14
CA ARG A 525 -2.94 -24.53 -2.75
C ARG A 525 -3.70 -25.28 -1.67
N LEU A 526 -5.02 -25.18 -1.68
CA LEU A 526 -5.91 -25.99 -0.85
C LEU A 526 -6.42 -27.15 -1.69
N GLN A 527 -6.17 -28.39 -1.27
CA GLN A 527 -6.54 -29.58 -2.03
C GLN A 527 -7.38 -30.55 -1.19
N PRO A 528 -8.35 -31.28 -1.79
CA PRO A 528 -9.05 -32.35 -1.10
C PRO A 528 -8.05 -33.38 -0.57
N GLY A 529 -8.19 -33.73 0.71
CA GLY A 529 -7.36 -34.71 1.40
C GLY A 529 -8.19 -35.85 1.98
N GLY A 530 -7.55 -36.99 2.20
CA GLY A 530 -8.14 -38.11 2.92
C GLY A 530 -8.07 -37.95 4.45
N ALA A 531 -8.22 -39.05 5.18
CA ALA A 531 -7.94 -39.09 6.61
C ALA A 531 -6.49 -38.67 6.90
N LEU A 532 -6.26 -37.96 8.01
CA LEU A 532 -4.92 -37.65 8.51
C LEU A 532 -4.22 -38.95 8.86
N THR A 533 -3.37 -39.44 7.97
CA THR A 533 -2.60 -40.68 8.15
C THR A 533 -1.14 -40.38 7.84
N GLU A 534 -0.25 -40.88 8.69
CA GLU A 534 1.19 -40.84 8.43
C GLU A 534 1.50 -41.71 7.20
N PRO A 535 2.19 -41.17 6.17
CA PRO A 535 2.59 -41.97 5.03
C PRO A 535 3.53 -43.08 5.48
N THR A 536 3.30 -44.30 4.99
CA THR A 536 4.16 -45.44 5.31
C THR A 536 5.56 -45.24 4.76
N MET A 537 6.56 -45.89 5.37
CA MET A 537 7.95 -45.88 4.86
C MET A 537 8.07 -46.35 3.41
N GLU A 538 7.12 -47.17 2.94
CA GLU A 538 7.06 -47.68 1.57
C GLU A 538 6.46 -46.66 0.59
N GLU A 539 5.49 -45.85 1.04
CA GLU A 539 4.94 -44.72 0.28
C GLU A 539 5.94 -43.56 0.18
N LEU A 540 6.60 -43.20 1.29
CA LEU A 540 7.68 -42.20 1.30
C LEU A 540 8.83 -42.56 0.35
N ALA A 541 9.10 -43.86 0.17
CA ALA A 541 10.15 -44.34 -0.73
C ALA A 541 9.74 -44.30 -2.21
N GLN A 542 8.45 -44.19 -2.52
CA GLN A 542 7.90 -44.14 -3.89
C GLN A 542 7.61 -42.72 -4.37
N MET A 543 7.54 -41.75 -3.44
CA MET A 543 7.32 -40.34 -3.78
C MET A 543 8.50 -39.75 -4.57
N PRO A 544 8.25 -38.86 -5.55
CA PRO A 544 9.31 -38.10 -6.18
C PRO A 544 10.07 -37.33 -5.09
N PRO A 545 11.42 -37.24 -5.14
CA PRO A 545 12.13 -36.42 -4.20
C PRO A 545 11.65 -34.97 -4.37
N THR A 546 10.96 -34.43 -3.36
CA THR A 546 10.86 -32.98 -3.17
C THR A 546 12.29 -32.43 -3.25
N PRO A 547 12.55 -31.29 -3.92
CA PRO A 547 13.86 -30.64 -3.88
C PRO A 547 14.14 -30.18 -2.45
N THR A 548 14.61 -31.10 -1.61
CA THR A 548 14.96 -30.86 -0.22
C THR A 548 16.39 -30.36 -0.19
N ARG A 549 16.55 -29.04 -0.10
CA ARG A 549 17.81 -28.49 0.42
C ARG A 549 17.76 -28.65 1.93
N VAL A 550 18.76 -29.34 2.49
CA VAL A 550 18.89 -29.58 3.93
C VAL A 550 18.97 -28.23 4.67
N VAL A 551 17.92 -27.89 5.41
CA VAL A 551 17.90 -26.80 6.39
C VAL A 551 17.95 -27.44 7.79
N PRO A 552 18.89 -27.06 8.66
CA PRO A 552 18.96 -27.60 10.02
C PRO A 552 17.75 -27.15 10.86
N PRO A 553 17.35 -27.92 11.88
CA PRO A 553 16.14 -27.64 12.65
C PRO A 553 16.28 -26.31 13.42
N THR A 554 15.28 -25.44 13.27
CA THR A 554 15.13 -24.22 14.06
C THR A 554 14.23 -24.52 15.27
N PRO A 555 14.75 -24.43 16.52
CA PRO A 555 13.93 -24.53 17.72
C PRO A 555 13.13 -23.24 17.95
N ALA A 556 12.04 -23.35 18.70
CA ALA A 556 11.22 -22.22 19.11
C ALA A 556 11.98 -21.15 19.93
N ALA A 557 11.44 -19.93 19.85
CA ALA A 557 11.53 -18.80 20.78
C ALA A 557 12.75 -17.85 20.73
N THR A 558 12.42 -16.56 20.89
CA THR A 558 13.27 -15.39 21.23
C THR A 558 14.24 -14.95 20.13
N ALA A 559 14.02 -13.72 19.64
CA ALA A 559 14.81 -13.03 18.63
C ALA A 559 16.33 -13.17 18.88
N THR A 560 16.95 -14.18 18.24
CA THR A 560 18.39 -14.25 18.08
C THR A 560 18.67 -13.91 16.62
N PRO A 561 19.37 -12.80 16.34
CA PRO A 561 19.60 -12.30 14.99
C PRO A 561 20.29 -13.33 14.08
N THR A 562 19.73 -13.55 12.88
CA THR A 562 20.26 -14.49 11.88
C THR A 562 21.68 -14.13 11.46
N LYS A 563 22.59 -15.11 11.46
CA LYS A 563 23.98 -14.95 11.00
C LYS A 563 24.04 -14.62 9.51
N ILE A 564 24.93 -13.71 9.13
CA ILE A 564 25.12 -13.28 7.74
C ILE A 564 26.01 -14.29 7.01
N GLU A 565 25.58 -14.75 5.83
CA GLU A 565 26.36 -15.65 4.97
C GLU A 565 27.35 -14.89 4.09
N GLY A 566 28.50 -15.51 3.79
CA GLY A 566 29.55 -14.96 2.93
C GLY A 566 30.94 -14.98 3.59
N SER A 567 31.99 -14.99 2.76
CA SER A 567 33.38 -14.99 3.22
C SER A 567 34.25 -13.88 2.62
N ASP A 568 33.84 -13.30 1.49
CA ASP A 568 34.43 -12.10 0.91
C ASP A 568 33.64 -10.83 1.30
N ALA A 569 34.32 -9.69 1.27
CA ALA A 569 33.75 -8.43 1.76
C ALA A 569 32.49 -8.00 1.01
N LEU A 570 32.43 -8.16 -0.32
CA LEU A 570 31.32 -7.68 -1.14
C LEU A 570 30.05 -8.51 -0.88
N THR A 571 30.20 -9.84 -0.81
CA THR A 571 29.09 -10.74 -0.46
C THR A 571 28.58 -10.46 0.96
N ILE A 572 29.47 -10.29 1.94
CA ILE A 572 29.07 -9.98 3.32
C ILE A 572 28.34 -8.64 3.37
N ILE A 573 28.87 -7.59 2.73
CA ILE A 573 28.27 -6.24 2.71
C ILE A 573 26.88 -6.23 2.09
N ASN A 574 26.67 -6.97 1.01
CA ASN A 574 25.37 -7.09 0.35
C ASN A 574 24.37 -7.90 1.18
N ASN A 575 24.78 -9.06 1.71
CA ASN A 575 23.92 -9.91 2.53
C ASN A 575 23.60 -9.29 3.91
N ALA A 576 24.50 -8.45 4.42
CA ALA A 576 24.28 -7.64 5.61
C ALA A 576 23.29 -6.47 5.35
N GLY A 577 23.00 -6.15 4.09
CA GLY A 577 22.13 -5.03 3.71
C GLY A 577 22.80 -3.66 3.79
N CYS A 578 24.12 -3.55 3.93
CA CYS A 578 24.79 -2.25 4.06
C CYS A 578 24.55 -1.34 2.84
N THR A 579 24.44 -1.92 1.65
CA THR A 579 24.22 -1.21 0.38
C THR A 579 22.81 -0.65 0.21
N SER A 580 21.83 -1.02 1.05
CA SER A 580 20.49 -0.40 1.01
C SER A 580 20.44 0.97 1.65
N CYS A 581 21.41 1.30 2.51
CA CYS A 581 21.46 2.58 3.22
C CYS A 581 22.67 3.44 2.83
N HIS A 582 23.79 2.82 2.45
CA HIS A 582 25.05 3.50 2.15
C HIS A 582 25.48 3.30 0.69
N GLN A 583 26.08 4.34 0.10
CA GLN A 583 27.01 4.18 -1.02
C GLN A 583 28.38 3.77 -0.46
N ILE A 584 29.04 2.82 -1.11
CA ILE A 584 30.36 2.31 -0.72
C ILE A 584 31.21 2.15 -1.98
N GLY A 585 31.95 3.19 -2.37
CA GLY A 585 32.70 3.17 -3.62
C GLY A 585 31.74 3.09 -4.80
N ASP A 586 31.86 2.06 -5.63
CA ASP A 586 31.00 1.85 -6.82
C ASP A 586 29.72 1.04 -6.53
N ILE A 587 29.52 0.58 -5.29
CA ILE A 587 28.37 -0.25 -4.89
C ILE A 587 27.45 0.48 -3.91
N GLY A 588 26.20 0.05 -3.84
CA GLY A 588 25.19 0.70 -3.01
C GLY A 588 24.60 1.93 -3.68
N GLU A 589 23.92 2.76 -2.90
CA GLU A 589 23.13 3.85 -3.43
C GLU A 589 23.40 5.15 -2.67
N ALA A 590 23.95 6.12 -3.41
CA ALA A 590 24.26 7.44 -2.90
C ALA A 590 22.98 8.17 -2.50
N HIS A 591 23.13 9.00 -1.48
CA HIS A 591 22.14 9.98 -1.06
C HIS A 591 20.80 9.46 -0.48
N LYS A 592 20.76 8.25 0.10
CA LYS A 592 19.52 7.65 0.63
C LYS A 592 19.27 7.84 2.13
N VAL A 593 19.89 7.01 2.97
CA VAL A 593 19.55 6.91 4.40
C VAL A 593 20.79 7.13 5.27
N GLY A 594 21.87 6.42 4.97
CA GLY A 594 23.15 6.55 5.66
C GLY A 594 24.11 7.52 4.97
N PRO A 595 25.20 7.92 5.65
CA PRO A 595 26.27 8.69 5.04
C PRO A 595 26.90 7.92 3.86
N ASP A 596 27.43 8.67 2.89
CA ASP A 596 28.27 8.09 1.83
C ASP A 596 29.58 7.57 2.44
N LEU A 597 29.88 6.29 2.21
CA LEU A 597 31.07 5.59 2.71
C LEU A 597 32.15 5.42 1.63
N SER A 598 31.99 6.00 0.45
CA SER A 598 32.96 5.89 -0.65
C SER A 598 34.34 6.46 -0.32
N ASN A 599 34.41 7.36 0.66
CA ASN A 599 35.65 7.89 1.20
C ASN A 599 35.91 7.51 2.67
N ILE A 600 35.22 6.49 3.20
CA ILE A 600 35.27 6.17 4.63
C ILE A 600 36.67 5.78 5.12
N GLY A 601 37.52 5.24 4.25
CA GLY A 601 38.92 4.93 4.58
C GLY A 601 39.78 6.15 4.93
N VAL A 602 39.33 7.36 4.55
CA VAL A 602 39.95 8.64 4.94
C VAL A 602 39.13 9.30 6.05
N ASP A 603 37.82 9.39 5.88
CA ASP A 603 36.95 10.16 6.77
C ASP A 603 36.92 9.58 8.18
N ALA A 604 36.96 8.24 8.32
CA ALA A 604 36.89 7.54 9.61
C ALA A 604 37.93 8.03 10.63
N ALA A 605 39.17 8.31 10.20
CA ALA A 605 40.23 8.78 11.09
C ALA A 605 39.97 10.19 11.65
N ALA A 606 39.13 10.98 10.98
CA ALA A 606 38.82 12.35 11.36
C ALA A 606 37.54 12.46 12.21
N ARG A 607 36.75 11.37 12.36
CA ARG A 607 35.45 11.41 13.05
C ARG A 607 35.60 11.59 14.56
N ILE A 608 36.52 10.85 15.19
CA ILE A 608 36.77 10.91 16.63
C ILE A 608 38.27 11.14 16.88
N PRO A 609 38.68 12.29 17.45
CA PRO A 609 40.08 12.57 17.73
C PRO A 609 40.73 11.48 18.59
N GLY A 610 41.83 10.90 18.10
CA GLY A 610 42.60 9.87 18.82
C GLY A 610 42.12 8.43 18.62
N LEU A 611 41.01 8.20 17.91
CA LEU A 611 40.55 6.85 17.56
C LEU A 611 41.04 6.46 16.14
N PRO A 612 41.71 5.31 15.97
CA PRO A 612 42.11 4.83 14.64
C PRO A 612 40.91 4.57 13.72
N ALA A 613 41.07 4.77 12.41
CA ALA A 613 40.00 4.57 11.43
C ALA A 613 39.36 3.16 11.47
N ALA A 614 40.18 2.13 11.65
CA ALA A 614 39.71 0.74 11.75
C ALA A 614 38.80 0.55 12.97
N ASP A 615 39.18 1.14 14.10
CA ASP A 615 38.43 1.05 15.35
C ASP A 615 37.15 1.86 15.29
N TYR A 616 37.18 3.04 14.64
CA TYR A 616 35.98 3.82 14.34
C TYR A 616 34.97 3.03 13.49
N ILE A 617 35.40 2.47 12.36
CA ILE A 617 34.52 1.71 11.46
C ILE A 617 33.94 0.49 12.19
N ARG A 618 34.78 -0.22 12.95
CA ARG A 618 34.34 -1.36 13.77
C ARG A 618 33.29 -0.93 14.81
N GLN A 619 33.54 0.17 15.52
CA GLN A 619 32.59 0.71 16.50
C GLN A 619 31.29 1.15 15.82
N SER A 620 31.35 1.81 14.66
CA SER A 620 30.13 2.19 13.92
C SER A 620 29.30 0.99 13.47
N ILE A 621 29.90 -0.18 13.24
CA ILE A 621 29.17 -1.41 12.89
C ILE A 621 28.58 -2.08 14.13
N LEU A 622 29.35 -2.19 15.22
CA LEU A 622 28.92 -2.91 16.43
C LEU A 622 28.05 -2.07 17.37
N GLU A 623 28.29 -0.77 17.39
CA GLU A 623 27.70 0.23 18.30
C GLU A 623 27.36 1.51 17.51
N PRO A 624 26.44 1.47 16.54
CA PRO A 624 26.21 2.58 15.59
C PRO A 624 25.78 3.89 16.24
N ASN A 625 25.23 3.85 17.46
CA ASN A 625 24.84 5.03 18.24
C ASN A 625 25.97 5.62 19.10
N ALA A 626 27.12 4.94 19.23
CA ALA A 626 28.26 5.47 20.00
C ALA A 626 28.80 6.77 19.39
N PHE A 627 28.73 6.87 18.07
CA PHE A 627 28.98 8.10 17.32
C PHE A 627 28.12 8.12 16.06
N VAL A 628 27.13 9.01 16.04
CA VAL A 628 26.28 9.24 14.85
C VAL A 628 27.01 10.19 13.91
N ALA A 629 27.15 9.80 12.65
CA ALA A 629 27.82 10.63 11.65
C ALA A 629 27.09 11.98 11.48
N PRO A 630 27.80 13.11 11.34
CA PRO A 630 27.18 14.43 11.35
C PRO A 630 26.34 14.74 10.11
N VAL A 631 26.62 14.11 8.97
CA VAL A 631 25.97 14.43 7.69
C VAL A 631 25.46 13.16 7.03
N CYS A 632 24.16 13.13 6.83
CA CYS A 632 23.47 12.21 5.93
C CYS A 632 22.94 13.01 4.73
N PRO A 633 22.45 12.33 3.68
CA PRO A 633 22.16 12.97 2.41
C PRO A 633 21.10 14.08 2.40
N ASN A 634 20.08 13.95 3.26
CA ASN A 634 18.91 14.84 3.28
C ASN A 634 18.82 15.66 4.58
N SER A 635 19.65 15.35 5.57
CA SER A 635 19.71 15.97 6.91
C SER A 635 20.94 15.50 7.66
N ASP A 636 21.12 15.96 8.89
CA ASP A 636 22.02 15.29 9.85
C ASP A 636 21.59 13.82 10.02
N CYS A 637 22.54 12.90 10.27
CA CYS A 637 22.16 11.51 10.51
C CYS A 637 21.44 11.39 11.86
N LEU A 638 20.45 10.49 11.90
CA LEU A 638 19.65 10.24 13.09
C LEU A 638 20.15 8.99 13.84
N PRO A 639 20.09 8.98 15.19
CA PRO A 639 20.35 7.77 15.96
C PRO A 639 19.29 6.69 15.69
N ASN A 640 19.61 5.44 16.00
CA ASN A 640 18.74 4.26 15.87
C ASN A 640 18.30 3.89 14.44
N VAL A 641 18.94 4.45 13.42
CA VAL A 641 18.66 4.11 12.01
C VAL A 641 19.43 2.86 11.57
N MET A 642 20.71 2.75 11.95
CA MET A 642 21.54 1.59 11.60
C MET A 642 21.23 0.41 12.55
N PRO A 643 21.07 -0.83 12.02
CA PRO A 643 20.82 -2.00 12.85
C PRO A 643 21.87 -2.19 13.94
N GLN A 644 21.42 -2.48 15.16
CA GLN A 644 22.28 -2.60 16.35
C GLN A 644 22.65 -4.06 16.68
N ASP A 645 22.35 -4.98 15.77
CA ASP A 645 22.45 -6.41 15.97
C ASP A 645 23.64 -7.05 15.22
N TYR A 646 24.45 -6.26 14.51
CA TYR A 646 25.59 -6.79 13.74
C TYR A 646 26.62 -7.53 14.58
N GLY A 647 26.80 -7.17 15.86
CA GLY A 647 27.64 -7.93 16.79
C GLY A 647 27.16 -9.36 17.04
N GLN A 648 25.88 -9.62 16.80
CA GLN A 648 25.26 -10.94 16.91
C GLN A 648 25.17 -11.64 15.54
N ARG A 649 25.18 -10.89 14.44
CA ARG A 649 24.99 -11.41 13.06
C ARG A 649 26.28 -11.67 12.29
N LEU A 650 27.32 -10.87 12.50
CA LEU A 650 28.64 -11.05 11.88
C LEU A 650 29.53 -11.91 12.77
N THR A 651 30.35 -12.76 12.14
CA THR A 651 31.50 -13.37 12.82
C THR A 651 32.65 -12.37 12.92
N GLU A 652 33.60 -12.60 13.82
CA GLU A 652 34.79 -11.76 13.98
C GLU A 652 35.62 -11.68 12.68
N ASP A 653 35.70 -12.78 11.94
CA ASP A 653 36.41 -12.85 10.66
C ASP A 653 35.70 -12.06 9.57
N GLN A 654 34.36 -12.13 9.51
CA GLN A 654 33.57 -11.33 8.59
C GLN A 654 33.66 -9.84 8.91
N LEU A 655 33.55 -9.46 10.18
CA LEU A 655 33.68 -8.08 10.61
C LEU A 655 35.06 -7.52 10.25
N ARG A 656 36.13 -8.26 10.52
CA ARG A 656 37.49 -7.89 10.12
C ARG A 656 37.62 -7.74 8.60
N THR A 657 36.99 -8.63 7.82
CA THR A 657 36.98 -8.58 6.36
C THR A 657 36.26 -7.33 5.83
N VAL A 658 35.09 -7.00 6.40
CA VAL A 658 34.33 -5.79 6.05
C VAL A 658 35.08 -4.52 6.43
N VAL A 659 35.64 -4.44 7.64
CA VAL A 659 36.44 -3.29 8.09
C VAL A 659 37.65 -3.10 7.18
N ALA A 660 38.37 -4.16 6.84
CA ALA A 660 39.51 -4.10 5.93
C ALA A 660 39.09 -3.56 4.56
N PHE A 661 37.97 -4.01 4.01
CA PHE A 661 37.44 -3.50 2.74
C PHE A 661 37.03 -2.03 2.82
N LEU A 662 36.33 -1.61 3.87
CA LEU A 662 35.92 -0.21 4.04
C LEU A 662 37.13 0.74 4.17
N LEU A 663 38.23 0.28 4.78
CA LEU A 663 39.49 1.05 4.83
C LEU A 663 40.15 1.25 3.45
N THR A 664 39.83 0.40 2.47
CA THR A 664 40.29 0.58 1.08
C THR A 664 39.46 1.59 0.30
N GLN A 665 38.27 1.98 0.79
CA GLN A 665 37.40 2.94 0.12
C GLN A 665 37.96 4.35 0.27
N ARG A 666 38.62 4.81 -0.79
CA ARG A 666 39.20 6.14 -0.93
C ARG A 666 38.75 6.66 -2.27
N ALA A 667 37.73 7.51 -2.28
CA ALA A 667 37.25 8.11 -3.52
C ALA A 667 38.43 8.77 -4.24
N ALA A 668 38.58 8.49 -5.55
CA ALA A 668 39.62 9.12 -6.36
C ALA A 668 39.40 10.64 -6.32
N ALA A 669 40.40 11.38 -5.85
CA ALA A 669 40.34 12.83 -5.81
C ALA A 669 40.32 13.36 -7.24
N ASP A 670 39.15 13.74 -7.75
CA ASP A 670 39.01 14.75 -8.82
C ASP A 670 37.56 15.26 -8.93
N ALA A 671 37.31 16.43 -8.32
CA ALA A 671 36.57 17.55 -8.93
C ALA A 671 36.66 18.80 -8.02
N VAL A 672 37.89 19.29 -7.77
CA VAL A 672 38.07 20.69 -7.34
C VAL A 672 38.43 21.51 -8.59
N PRO A 673 37.67 22.57 -8.94
CA PRO A 673 38.06 23.45 -10.03
C PRO A 673 39.38 24.14 -9.67
N THR A 674 40.42 23.87 -10.46
CA THR A 674 41.73 24.50 -10.29
C THR A 674 41.71 25.93 -10.85
N SER A 675 41.43 26.90 -9.99
CA SER A 675 41.98 28.25 -10.02
C SER A 675 41.70 28.87 -8.65
N LEU A 676 42.68 29.14 -7.79
CA LEU A 676 43.65 30.22 -7.93
C LEU A 676 44.86 29.91 -7.03
N SER A 677 46.06 30.13 -7.56
CA SER A 677 47.30 30.09 -6.78
C SER A 677 47.32 31.15 -5.66
N PRO A 678 48.03 30.90 -4.54
CA PRO A 678 48.02 31.76 -3.37
C PRO A 678 49.12 32.84 -3.45
N THR A 679 48.74 34.10 -3.35
CA THR A 679 49.64 35.17 -2.88
C THR A 679 49.44 35.32 -1.37
N LEU A 680 50.50 35.02 -0.60
CA LEU A 680 50.56 35.26 0.84
C LEU A 680 50.45 36.75 1.20
N PRO A 681 49.83 37.06 2.35
CA PRO A 681 50.34 38.07 3.27
C PRO A 681 50.83 37.44 4.60
N PRO A 682 51.76 38.09 5.32
CA PRO A 682 52.43 37.50 6.48
C PRO A 682 51.61 37.63 7.78
N ALA A 683 51.90 36.72 8.70
CA ALA A 683 51.31 36.61 10.03
C ALA A 683 51.91 37.58 11.05
N VAL A 684 51.08 38.24 11.87
CA VAL A 684 51.31 38.72 13.27
C VAL A 684 49.91 39.06 13.84
N GLY A 685 49.46 38.76 15.06
CA GLY A 685 50.04 38.27 16.30
C GLY A 685 48.94 38.07 17.38
N GLN A 686 49.35 37.55 18.53
CA GLN A 686 48.53 37.13 19.69
C GLN A 686 47.82 38.27 20.45
N ALA A 687 46.65 37.98 21.05
CA ALA A 687 46.19 38.45 22.38
C ALA A 687 44.80 37.84 22.73
N THR A 688 44.73 36.84 23.62
CA THR A 688 44.10 36.80 24.99
C THR A 688 42.58 37.09 25.16
N PRO A 689 41.93 36.51 26.19
CA PRO A 689 40.51 36.09 26.14
C PRO A 689 39.52 36.88 27.02
N THR A 690 38.22 36.57 26.83
CA THR A 690 36.99 36.80 27.66
C THR A 690 36.29 38.17 27.61
N PRO A 691 34.99 38.31 28.02
CA PRO A 691 33.87 37.35 28.22
C PRO A 691 32.52 37.79 27.56
N MET A 692 31.48 36.96 27.67
CA MET A 692 30.07 37.27 27.37
C MET A 692 29.55 38.54 28.10
N PRO A 693 28.45 39.14 27.59
CA PRO A 693 27.30 39.30 28.46
C PRO A 693 25.95 38.95 27.82
N ALA A 694 24.99 38.69 28.72
CA ALA A 694 23.65 38.19 28.51
C ALA A 694 22.60 39.27 28.16
N SER A 695 21.46 38.79 27.62
CA SER A 695 20.08 39.21 27.90
C SER A 695 19.70 40.70 27.91
N SER A 696 18.77 41.09 27.02
CA SER A 696 17.67 42.01 27.36
C SER A 696 16.57 42.05 26.28
N ALA A 697 15.33 41.81 26.70
CA ALA A 697 14.10 42.38 26.11
C ALA A 697 13.53 43.43 27.11
N PRO A 698 12.45 44.18 26.83
CA PRO A 698 11.92 44.80 25.60
C PRO A 698 11.88 46.35 25.75
N PRO A 699 11.18 47.11 24.89
CA PRO A 699 9.94 47.73 25.42
C PRO A 699 8.79 47.93 24.43
N SER A 700 7.59 48.06 25.03
CA SER A 700 6.33 48.57 24.49
C SER A 700 6.32 50.09 24.30
N SER A 701 5.55 50.62 23.33
CA SER A 701 4.55 51.69 23.55
C SER A 701 3.84 52.13 22.25
N SER A 702 2.50 51.98 22.25
CA SER A 702 1.44 52.94 21.85
C SER A 702 1.61 53.90 20.66
N GLY A 703 0.56 54.00 19.82
CA GLY A 703 0.35 55.16 18.95
C GLY A 703 -0.81 55.06 17.94
N SER A 704 -2.03 55.23 18.43
CA SER A 704 -3.31 55.60 17.79
C SER A 704 -3.36 56.01 16.30
N GLY A 705 -4.29 55.37 15.57
CA GLY A 705 -5.50 56.02 15.02
C GLY A 705 -5.41 56.72 13.66
N LEU A 706 -6.17 56.23 12.67
CA LEU A 706 -7.14 57.05 11.91
C LEU A 706 -8.13 56.18 11.13
N LEU A 707 -9.40 56.46 11.39
CA LEU A 707 -10.61 56.01 10.67
C LEU A 707 -10.74 56.78 9.35
N LEU A 708 -11.26 56.15 8.29
CA LEU A 708 -12.46 56.65 7.57
C LEU A 708 -13.02 55.58 6.60
N PRO A 709 -14.35 55.56 6.37
CA PRO A 709 -15.05 54.48 5.68
C PRO A 709 -15.35 54.82 4.21
N VAL A 710 -15.60 53.81 3.37
CA VAL A 710 -16.30 53.99 2.09
C VAL A 710 -17.51 53.08 2.05
N ALA A 711 -18.65 53.72 1.83
CA ALA A 711 -19.99 53.17 1.86
C ALA A 711 -20.39 52.49 0.54
N LEU A 712 -21.39 51.62 0.68
CA LEU A 712 -22.29 51.05 -0.32
C LEU A 712 -22.58 51.94 -1.54
N THR A 713 -22.72 51.29 -2.71
CA THR A 713 -23.90 51.52 -3.56
C THR A 713 -24.41 50.20 -4.16
N LEU A 714 -25.70 49.98 -3.96
CA LEU A 714 -26.55 48.97 -4.57
C LEU A 714 -26.98 49.47 -5.96
N GLY A 715 -27.07 48.60 -6.96
CA GLY A 715 -27.58 48.93 -8.29
C GLY A 715 -27.99 47.68 -9.06
N LEU A 716 -29.25 47.29 -8.89
CA LEU A 716 -29.97 46.23 -9.57
C LEU A 716 -30.36 46.69 -11.01
N ILE A 717 -30.59 45.71 -11.93
CA ILE A 717 -31.57 45.69 -13.05
C ILE A 717 -31.04 45.55 -14.51
N LEU A 718 -31.37 44.36 -15.04
CA LEU A 718 -31.86 43.92 -16.37
C LEU A 718 -30.97 43.79 -17.63
N ALA A 719 -31.10 42.58 -18.19
CA ALA A 719 -31.37 42.19 -19.59
C ALA A 719 -30.21 42.15 -20.60
N LEU A 720 -29.70 40.93 -20.86
CA LEU A 720 -29.96 40.14 -22.07
C LEU A 720 -29.41 38.72 -21.93
#